data_AF-A0A6P8J6G8-F1
#
_entry.id   AF-A0A6P8J6G8-F1
#
_cell.length_a   1.000
_cell.length_b   1.000
_cell.length_c   1.000
_cell.angle_alpha   90.00
_cell.angle_beta   90.00
_cell.angle_gamma   90.00
#
_symmetry.space_group_name_H-M   'P 1'
#
loop_
_entity.id
_entity.type
_entity.pdbx_description
1 polymer ?
#
loop_
_entity_poly.entity_id
_entity_poly.type
_entity_poly.pdbx_seq_one_letter_code
_entity_poly.pdbx_strand_id
1 'polypeptide(L)'
;MAATSAEGPRSTLYSVSDEEKGETMDIGEGTSRRTMRSLDASRQSSEFYPRDSTLHYIWQYSEGTKEFDPDKMNKVVDTRREIRNKSEFEGNREIPDQNNEENIFKNSKRRSNIQKSLQLLDDAVGSPKPFLVTATPLLRTAGTPTPLLQRTPMTQLRHSTYTPSGMSSIADTDFDTEDLSMLSNDGYGRSTLTASLSRPTPTPGYSMGSISLMNETGLTSSVTPMKPLAGIADDLTTETQLDTTQVTNTSVLTDKDPIVSASSVLFQEFKDDLVKYPHSTHVFDLVAAYEKSCRNQVNQLNSIMRSTAPGKAIFVKKVEILMMLTQESYTWRLIGSLYSDRLQSGSYDDEAMLTDFMRKNWSEKKVISLLYDRESSTRQNQLVIDWLEKNAEDFLESVLHSDKVEYFSESICWENTLHELREGSKRHGSKRPLVTEMDPDAPVRQNRPLADLDVEDEERLLKHLFVFIRAGKLKEAQELCERCGQAWRAATLEGWKLLHDSNIDGVPDNGTLAEVEGNPYRDVWKACAWKMSNENKFGLYERAVYASFSGNLNQLIPACESWEDFLWAYYKVMIDVRVEQELHLNSRSDRQVENLPSAYWDQNLTPEKIFEELKSCSKESVRRQAEHHHHIIQTHIILDDIQGLLKIMNEWLQDENSPSNHMLRFMAHFVLFLRASGLETQEELSCPLLKAYVQNLIDDCQVPLVATYTATLPPELQIDTYAYFLEEIIDRKERQRCLELAESAGLDVQTITKTVVENIRGKDFKIDNDLSPALEAATTEEDRKKIEAVEWLVFDPSQRAEALKQGNAIMRCFIATRKHTAAREVFNKIPAGSIDVIYKQWQMRAGSSALPAEDDNAIREYLCIKAYLDAHDAFNDWFQHFHHGAPKKLSSETYSNFSEKVALEQRQKQYEVDRERWQNSLEIHSKATVERLYNVLLFPDGGWMFDQRMDGESDATRSQQLELLRQLCLPLICFLLHTVHHSTGQYKQCLQLADIIASEQYELYKVFRKDELQRFLTLLRETSLAVLENSMDPLGYQMP
;
A
#
# COMPACT_ATOMS: atom_id res chain seq x y z
N MET A 1 16.56 -16.88 64.62
CA MET A 1 17.46 -16.48 65.72
C MET A 1 18.87 -16.46 65.16
N ALA A 2 19.70 -15.43 65.47
CA ALA A 2 21.15 -15.30 65.14
C ALA A 2 21.56 -15.47 63.65
N ALA A 3 22.32 -14.62 62.95
CA ALA A 3 23.08 -13.39 63.25
C ALA A 3 24.26 -13.51 64.23
N THR A 4 25.51 -13.30 63.77
CA THR A 4 26.39 -12.13 64.10
C THR A 4 27.86 -12.24 63.56
N SER A 5 28.28 -11.22 62.79
CA SER A 5 29.58 -10.47 62.72
C SER A 5 30.95 -11.00 63.25
N ALA A 6 32.01 -10.70 62.47
CA ALA A 6 33.31 -10.09 62.86
C ALA A 6 33.99 -9.54 61.57
N GLU A 7 34.31 -8.25 61.37
CA GLU A 7 35.37 -7.36 61.91
C GLU A 7 36.76 -7.43 61.21
N GLY A 8 37.45 -6.27 61.07
CA GLY A 8 38.69 -6.05 60.27
C GLY A 8 39.98 -5.98 61.12
N PRO A 9 40.95 -5.02 60.92
CA PRO A 9 41.01 -3.91 59.94
C PRO A 9 42.44 -3.49 59.40
N ARG A 10 42.49 -2.38 58.61
CA ARG A 10 43.59 -1.37 58.44
C ARG A 10 44.93 -1.67 57.70
N SER A 11 45.19 -0.85 56.66
CA SER A 11 46.41 -0.04 56.28
C SER A 11 47.83 -0.44 56.77
N THR A 12 48.94 -0.22 56.03
CA THR A 12 49.42 1.06 55.41
C THR A 12 50.68 0.86 54.52
N LEU A 13 51.02 1.85 53.65
CA LEU A 13 52.37 2.22 53.12
C LEU A 13 53.21 1.22 52.27
N TYR A 14 53.65 1.63 51.07
CA TYR A 14 55.01 2.17 50.81
C TYR A 14 55.24 2.69 49.36
N SER A 15 56.27 3.52 49.17
CA SER A 15 56.86 4.02 47.90
C SER A 15 58.16 3.23 47.56
N VAL A 16 59.03 3.47 46.56
CA VAL A 16 59.52 4.64 45.76
C VAL A 16 60.12 4.12 44.42
N SER A 17 60.24 4.94 43.36
CA SER A 17 61.47 5.15 42.52
C SER A 17 61.25 5.63 41.07
N ASP A 18 61.70 6.87 40.82
CA ASP A 18 62.63 7.32 39.74
C ASP A 18 62.21 7.24 38.24
N GLU A 19 62.60 8.17 37.34
CA GLU A 19 63.56 9.29 37.44
C GLU A 19 63.27 10.47 36.44
N GLU A 20 64.08 11.55 36.52
CA GLU A 20 64.40 12.57 35.48
C GLU A 20 63.43 13.77 35.19
N LYS A 21 63.58 14.84 36.00
CA LYS A 21 63.98 16.25 35.65
C LYS A 21 63.27 17.05 34.52
N GLY A 22 62.94 18.33 34.80
CA GLY A 22 62.48 19.31 33.79
C GLY A 22 62.05 20.71 34.30
N GLU A 23 63.00 21.51 34.80
CA GLU A 23 62.90 22.91 35.32
C GLU A 23 62.24 23.97 34.38
N THR A 24 61.75 25.17 34.77
CA THR A 24 61.25 25.80 36.04
C THR A 24 60.55 27.17 35.75
N MET A 25 59.53 27.52 36.57
CA MET A 25 59.18 28.84 37.21
C MET A 25 59.50 30.21 36.53
N ASP A 26 58.56 31.16 36.33
CA ASP A 26 57.85 32.11 37.26
C ASP A 26 58.58 33.51 37.33
N ILE A 27 58.23 34.64 38.00
CA ILE A 27 57.33 35.04 39.11
C ILE A 27 56.84 36.52 38.99
N GLY A 28 55.53 36.81 39.23
CA GLY A 28 54.99 38.13 39.68
C GLY A 28 54.81 39.26 38.63
N GLU A 29 54.06 40.36 38.83
CA GLU A 29 53.19 40.92 39.91
C GLU A 29 52.21 41.96 39.23
N GLY A 30 51.20 42.61 39.82
CA GLY A 30 50.88 42.76 41.24
C GLY A 30 49.75 43.75 41.65
N THR A 31 49.88 44.26 42.89
CA THR A 31 49.02 45.20 43.66
C THR A 31 48.76 46.61 43.05
N SER A 32 47.82 47.49 43.46
CA SER A 32 46.51 47.43 44.20
C SER A 32 45.84 48.85 44.33
N ARG A 33 44.49 48.93 44.47
CA ARG A 33 43.64 50.14 44.83
C ARG A 33 43.57 51.27 43.75
N ARG A 34 42.63 52.26 43.74
CA ARG A 34 41.62 52.77 44.74
C ARG A 34 40.45 53.61 44.10
N THR A 35 39.31 53.70 44.82
CA THR A 35 38.30 54.81 44.90
C THR A 35 37.25 55.18 43.81
N MET A 36 35.96 55.18 44.26
CA MET A 36 34.80 56.09 43.96
C MET A 36 34.07 56.05 42.60
N ARG A 37 32.74 55.81 42.52
CA ARG A 37 31.57 56.71 42.80
C ARG A 37 31.62 58.05 42.01
N SER A 38 30.55 58.56 41.37
CA SER A 38 29.10 58.21 41.40
C SER A 38 28.28 59.07 40.41
N LEU A 39 27.23 58.50 39.76
CA LEU A 39 26.06 59.18 39.13
C LEU A 39 26.36 60.13 37.92
N ASP A 40 25.41 60.49 37.04
CA ASP A 40 23.96 60.20 36.96
C ASP A 40 23.46 60.06 35.48
N ALA A 41 22.16 59.77 35.29
CA ALA A 41 21.46 59.55 34.03
C ALA A 41 21.38 60.80 33.11
N SER A 42 21.10 60.74 31.79
CA SER A 42 20.03 59.96 31.14
C SER A 42 20.06 60.11 29.59
N ARG A 43 19.18 59.34 28.90
CA ARG A 43 18.80 59.44 27.47
C ARG A 43 19.85 59.04 26.41
N GLN A 44 19.69 57.86 25.83
CA GLN A 44 19.05 57.72 24.50
C GLN A 44 18.63 56.27 24.21
N SER A 45 17.83 56.09 23.15
CA SER A 45 17.06 54.87 22.83
C SER A 45 17.91 53.69 22.34
N SER A 46 17.58 52.49 22.82
CA SER A 46 18.11 51.22 22.31
C SER A 46 17.05 50.49 21.46
N GLU A 47 17.24 50.46 20.14
CA GLU A 47 16.43 49.64 19.22
C GLU A 47 17.32 48.93 18.17
N PHE A 48 16.85 47.75 17.75
CA PHE A 48 17.19 47.05 16.51
C PHE A 48 18.67 46.82 16.11
N TYR A 49 19.23 45.68 16.58
CA TYR A 49 20.15 44.86 15.77
C TYR A 49 19.95 43.35 16.06
N PRO A 50 19.51 42.53 15.08
CA PRO A 50 19.53 41.08 15.19
C PRO A 50 20.96 40.55 15.05
N ARG A 51 21.46 39.85 16.08
CA ARG A 51 22.84 39.34 16.14
C ARG A 51 23.16 38.30 15.05
N ASP A 52 22.16 37.56 14.55
CA ASP A 52 22.33 36.50 13.53
C ASP A 52 21.95 36.94 12.10
N SER A 53 22.12 38.23 11.81
CA SER A 53 22.00 38.78 10.46
C SER A 53 23.35 38.72 9.71
N THR A 54 23.33 38.43 8.41
CA THR A 54 24.54 38.43 7.57
C THR A 54 25.24 39.79 7.58
N LEU A 55 24.47 40.87 7.68
CA LEU A 55 24.97 42.23 7.88
C LEU A 55 25.79 42.40 9.17
N HIS A 56 25.41 41.75 10.28
CA HIS A 56 26.19 41.80 11.52
C HIS A 56 27.56 41.15 11.34
N TYR A 57 27.65 40.01 10.66
CA TYR A 57 28.94 39.36 10.39
C TYR A 57 29.82 40.14 9.40
N ILE A 58 29.25 40.70 8.33
CA ILE A 58 29.98 41.58 7.41
C ILE A 58 30.53 42.80 8.16
N TRP A 59 29.72 43.42 9.03
CA TRP A 59 30.14 44.55 9.84
C TRP A 59 31.23 44.16 10.86
N GLN A 60 31.10 43.00 11.52
CA GLN A 60 32.09 42.47 12.47
C GLN A 60 33.44 42.16 11.79
N TYR A 61 33.45 41.73 10.52
CA TYR A 61 34.67 41.60 9.71
C TYR A 61 35.23 42.96 9.25
N SER A 62 34.39 44.00 9.11
CA SER A 62 34.85 45.35 8.74
C SER A 62 35.54 46.12 9.87
N GLU A 63 35.28 45.78 11.14
CA GLU A 63 35.98 46.36 12.31
C GLU A 63 37.19 45.52 12.77
N GLY A 64 37.46 44.38 12.11
CA GLY A 64 38.39 43.34 12.56
C GLY A 64 39.79 43.36 11.92
N THR A 65 40.69 44.20 12.43
CA THR A 65 42.14 44.25 12.11
C THR A 65 42.53 44.78 10.71
N LYS A 66 43.84 44.89 10.42
CA LYS A 66 44.42 45.91 9.53
C LYS A 66 44.42 45.63 8.03
N GLU A 67 44.09 44.42 7.57
CA GLU A 67 43.88 44.11 6.16
C GLU A 67 42.56 43.35 6.01
N PHE A 68 41.71 43.83 5.10
CA PHE A 68 40.40 43.25 4.83
C PHE A 68 40.54 42.11 3.81
N ASP A 69 40.30 40.88 4.26
CA ASP A 69 40.29 39.67 3.45
C ASP A 69 38.84 39.33 3.03
N PRO A 70 38.43 39.68 1.78
CA PRO A 70 37.07 39.44 1.32
C PRO A 70 36.76 37.95 1.14
N ASP A 71 37.74 37.12 0.79
CA ASP A 71 37.52 35.69 0.55
C ASP A 71 37.27 34.94 1.85
N LYS A 72 37.95 35.34 2.94
CA LYS A 72 37.71 34.81 4.28
C LYS A 72 36.37 35.28 4.85
N MET A 73 35.97 36.54 4.61
CA MET A 73 34.64 37.02 4.97
C MET A 73 33.55 36.24 4.21
N ASN A 74 33.68 36.11 2.89
CA ASN A 74 32.72 35.39 2.03
C ASN A 74 32.60 33.93 2.45
N LYS A 75 33.72 33.21 2.65
CA LYS A 75 33.70 31.82 3.14
C LYS A 75 32.95 31.68 4.45
N VAL A 76 33.13 32.58 5.42
CA VAL A 76 32.41 32.51 6.71
C VAL A 76 30.92 32.84 6.55
N VAL A 77 30.56 33.77 5.65
CA VAL A 77 29.15 34.06 5.30
C VAL A 77 28.50 32.85 4.63
N ASP A 78 29.18 32.18 3.71
CA ASP A 78 28.65 31.06 2.94
C ASP A 78 28.60 29.77 3.78
N THR A 79 29.60 29.46 4.61
CA THR A 79 29.49 28.39 5.61
C THR A 79 28.33 28.63 6.58
N ARG A 80 28.02 29.88 6.94
CA ARG A 80 26.83 30.20 7.76
C ARG A 80 25.51 30.10 7.00
N ARG A 81 25.50 30.31 5.68
CA ARG A 81 24.35 29.99 4.80
C ARG A 81 24.13 28.48 4.72
N GLU A 82 25.19 27.70 4.48
CA GLU A 82 25.12 26.23 4.46
C GLU A 82 24.63 25.65 5.78
N ILE A 83 25.10 26.17 6.92
CA ILE A 83 24.61 25.76 8.26
C ILE A 83 23.12 26.10 8.41
N ARG A 84 22.66 27.30 8.00
CA ARG A 84 21.24 27.66 8.08
C ARG A 84 20.38 26.76 7.19
N ASN A 85 20.79 26.53 5.95
CA ASN A 85 20.08 25.68 5.01
C ASN A 85 20.05 24.20 5.46
N LYS A 86 21.08 23.70 6.15
CA LYS A 86 21.07 22.37 6.77
C LYS A 86 20.15 22.28 7.98
N SER A 87 20.10 23.33 8.82
CA SER A 87 19.14 23.40 9.94
C SER A 87 17.67 23.53 9.51
N GLU A 88 17.40 23.75 8.21
CA GLU A 88 16.04 23.70 7.64
C GLU A 88 15.67 22.30 7.09
N PHE A 89 16.59 21.32 7.13
CA PHE A 89 16.36 19.93 6.66
C PHE A 89 16.50 18.85 7.76
N GLU A 90 17.22 19.11 8.86
CA GLU A 90 17.35 18.18 9.99
C GLU A 90 16.68 18.77 11.24
N GLY A 91 15.34 18.60 11.36
CA GLY A 91 14.57 19.37 12.34
C GLY A 91 13.20 18.84 12.77
N ASN A 92 12.93 17.53 12.65
CA ASN A 92 11.67 16.93 13.12
C ASN A 92 11.89 15.66 13.96
N ARG A 93 12.14 15.87 15.27
CA ARG A 93 11.91 14.89 16.35
C ARG A 93 11.37 15.63 17.57
N GLU A 94 10.29 15.12 18.14
CA GLU A 94 9.67 15.59 19.39
C GLU A 94 10.60 15.27 20.59
N ILE A 95 10.47 15.79 21.81
CA ILE A 95 9.30 15.88 22.70
C ILE A 95 9.37 17.15 23.60
N PRO A 96 8.45 17.40 24.56
CA PRO A 96 7.49 18.51 24.44
C PRO A 96 7.76 19.71 25.37
N ASP A 97 7.28 20.89 24.98
CA ASP A 97 6.91 21.93 25.96
C ASP A 97 5.80 22.87 25.41
N GLN A 98 5.11 23.57 26.30
CA GLN A 98 3.89 24.32 26.01
C GLN A 98 4.16 25.75 25.50
N ASN A 99 3.17 26.36 24.80
CA ASN A 99 3.10 27.74 24.27
C ASN A 99 3.57 28.01 22.80
N ASN A 100 3.00 27.33 21.79
CA ASN A 100 3.38 27.56 20.38
C ASN A 100 2.42 28.44 19.53
N GLU A 101 1.17 28.66 19.97
CA GLU A 101 0.15 29.36 19.15
C GLU A 101 0.46 30.87 18.93
N GLU A 102 0.99 31.57 19.93
CA GLU A 102 1.29 33.01 19.80
C GLU A 102 2.34 33.33 18.72
N ASN A 103 3.28 32.42 18.44
CA ASN A 103 4.40 32.69 17.52
C ASN A 103 4.00 32.61 16.04
N ILE A 104 3.08 31.70 15.70
CA ILE A 104 2.54 31.54 14.35
C ILE A 104 1.79 32.83 13.95
N PHE A 105 0.93 33.33 14.84
CA PHE A 105 0.17 34.56 14.62
C PHE A 105 1.07 35.80 14.44
N LYS A 106 2.14 35.92 15.24
CA LYS A 106 3.10 37.04 15.14
C LYS A 106 3.85 37.04 13.81
N ASN A 107 4.25 35.88 13.29
CA ASN A 107 4.95 35.77 12.00
C ASN A 107 4.03 36.07 10.80
N SER A 108 2.77 35.61 10.81
CA SER A 108 1.79 35.94 9.76
C SER A 108 1.54 37.45 9.67
N LYS A 109 1.27 38.11 10.81
CA LYS A 109 1.08 39.57 10.90
C LYS A 109 2.30 40.36 10.37
N ARG A 110 3.51 39.83 10.58
CA ARG A 110 4.76 40.45 10.10
C ARG A 110 4.91 40.39 8.58
N ARG A 111 4.55 39.27 7.92
CA ARG A 111 4.52 39.18 6.44
C ARG A 111 3.48 40.13 5.83
N SER A 112 2.27 40.17 6.38
CA SER A 112 1.19 41.07 5.90
C SER A 112 1.60 42.55 5.92
N ASN A 113 2.27 42.98 6.99
CA ASN A 113 2.72 44.37 7.11
C ASN A 113 3.83 44.73 6.11
N ILE A 114 4.75 43.80 5.80
CA ILE A 114 5.83 44.04 4.82
C ILE A 114 5.26 44.24 3.41
N GLN A 115 4.26 43.46 2.99
CA GLN A 115 3.59 43.67 1.70
C GLN A 115 2.89 45.04 1.62
N LYS A 116 2.20 45.46 2.69
CA LYS A 116 1.57 46.79 2.76
C LYS A 116 2.58 47.93 2.71
N SER A 117 3.74 47.79 3.34
CA SER A 117 4.82 48.79 3.27
C SER A 117 5.47 48.89 1.89
N LEU A 118 5.57 47.77 1.15
CA LEU A 118 6.06 47.80 -0.24
C LEU A 118 5.06 48.49 -1.18
N GLN A 119 3.77 48.19 -1.06
CA GLN A 119 2.75 48.78 -1.93
C GLN A 119 2.61 50.31 -1.70
N LEU A 120 2.79 50.78 -0.46
CA LEU A 120 2.86 52.21 -0.13
C LEU A 120 4.15 52.92 -0.60
N LEU A 121 5.17 52.20 -1.06
CA LEU A 121 6.39 52.78 -1.64
C LEU A 121 6.26 53.03 -3.14
N ASP A 122 5.61 52.14 -3.90
CA ASP A 122 5.35 52.37 -5.33
C ASP A 122 4.42 53.58 -5.55
N ASP A 123 3.35 53.70 -4.77
CA ASP A 123 2.42 54.85 -4.80
C ASP A 123 3.11 56.19 -4.47
N ALA A 124 4.26 56.17 -3.78
CA ALA A 124 4.96 57.38 -3.31
C ALA A 124 5.89 58.01 -4.37
N VAL A 125 6.27 57.28 -5.43
CA VAL A 125 7.24 57.75 -6.44
C VAL A 125 6.57 58.44 -7.64
N GLY A 126 5.29 58.17 -7.88
CA GLY A 126 4.53 58.64 -9.06
C GLY A 126 3.93 60.05 -8.96
N SER A 127 4.69 61.11 -8.63
CA SER A 127 4.14 62.49 -8.62
C SER A 127 5.15 63.65 -8.62
N PRO A 128 4.97 64.65 -9.53
CA PRO A 128 5.45 66.03 -9.34
C PRO A 128 4.31 67.02 -9.03
N LYS A 129 4.50 67.83 -7.99
CA LYS A 129 3.65 68.96 -7.53
C LYS A 129 4.16 70.30 -8.13
N PRO A 130 3.74 71.50 -7.66
CA PRO A 130 2.40 72.13 -7.72
C PRO A 130 2.45 73.61 -8.21
N PHE A 131 1.30 74.30 -8.35
CA PHE A 131 0.94 75.49 -7.52
C PHE A 131 -0.37 76.19 -7.95
N LEU A 132 -0.83 77.11 -7.09
CA LEU A 132 -2.05 77.93 -7.10
C LEU A 132 -1.93 79.10 -8.15
N VAL A 133 -2.93 79.94 -8.51
CA VAL A 133 -4.26 80.26 -7.90
C VAL A 133 -5.21 80.97 -8.91
N THR A 134 -6.52 80.99 -8.62
CA THR A 134 -7.62 81.87 -9.14
C THR A 134 -8.03 81.92 -10.63
N ALA A 135 -9.37 81.92 -10.80
CA ALA A 135 -10.19 82.74 -11.71
C ALA A 135 -10.41 82.38 -13.21
N THR A 136 -11.65 82.60 -13.61
CA THR A 136 -12.33 82.54 -14.93
C THR A 136 -12.16 83.84 -15.75
N PRO A 137 -12.59 83.93 -17.05
CA PRO A 137 -12.76 82.90 -18.11
C PRO A 137 -12.31 83.38 -19.53
N LEU A 138 -12.74 82.64 -20.58
CA LEU A 138 -13.07 83.08 -21.97
C LEU A 138 -12.03 83.04 -23.14
N LEU A 139 -12.54 82.49 -24.26
CA LEU A 139 -12.36 82.85 -25.69
C LEU A 139 -11.12 82.43 -26.54
N ARG A 140 -11.39 81.39 -27.37
CA ARG A 140 -11.31 81.35 -28.86
C ARG A 140 -9.96 81.36 -29.63
N THR A 141 -9.86 80.34 -30.50
CA THR A 141 -9.35 80.34 -31.92
C THR A 141 -7.86 80.68 -32.19
N ALA A 142 -7.21 80.21 -33.26
CA ALA A 142 -7.39 79.06 -34.19
C ALA A 142 -6.11 78.95 -35.06
N GLY A 143 -5.79 77.80 -35.70
CA GLY A 143 -4.59 77.72 -36.54
C GLY A 143 -4.22 76.35 -37.14
N THR A 144 -4.95 75.89 -38.15
CA THR A 144 -4.51 74.92 -39.17
C THR A 144 -3.44 75.54 -40.11
N PRO A 145 -2.53 74.79 -40.80
CA PRO A 145 -2.93 73.70 -41.72
C PRO A 145 -1.99 72.49 -41.98
N THR A 146 -2.61 71.58 -42.74
CA THR A 146 -2.20 70.41 -43.56
C THR A 146 -1.14 70.76 -44.66
N PRO A 147 -0.59 69.84 -45.54
CA PRO A 147 -1.30 68.69 -46.17
C PRO A 147 -0.55 67.47 -46.82
N LEU A 148 -1.36 66.54 -47.39
CA LEU A 148 -1.11 65.59 -48.52
C LEU A 148 -0.19 64.34 -48.32
N LEU A 149 -0.33 63.21 -49.06
CA LEU A 149 -1.49 62.47 -49.65
C LEU A 149 -1.05 61.10 -50.26
N GLN A 150 -1.87 60.03 -50.14
CA GLN A 150 -2.20 58.94 -51.13
C GLN A 150 -2.78 57.71 -50.35
N ARG A 151 -4.05 57.23 -50.52
CA ARG A 151 -4.75 56.57 -51.67
C ARG A 151 -4.39 55.09 -51.85
N THR A 152 -5.28 54.09 -52.04
CA THR A 152 -6.78 53.85 -51.97
C THR A 152 -7.02 52.30 -52.11
N PRO A 153 -8.23 51.65 -52.18
CA PRO A 153 -9.61 52.13 -52.46
C PRO A 153 -10.83 51.53 -51.67
N MET A 154 -11.79 52.41 -51.32
CA MET A 154 -13.26 52.38 -51.58
C MET A 154 -14.25 51.23 -51.17
N THR A 155 -15.44 51.70 -50.72
CA THR A 155 -16.84 51.22 -50.98
C THR A 155 -17.39 49.93 -50.34
N GLN A 156 -18.67 49.83 -49.90
CA GLN A 156 -19.67 50.85 -49.47
C GLN A 156 -20.92 50.22 -48.79
N LEU A 157 -21.81 51.09 -48.25
CA LEU A 157 -23.26 50.91 -47.98
C LEU A 157 -23.72 50.22 -46.67
N ARG A 158 -25.03 50.34 -46.42
CA ARG A 158 -25.75 50.25 -45.12
C ARG A 158 -27.02 49.38 -45.27
N HIS A 159 -27.55 48.79 -44.18
CA HIS A 159 -28.85 49.16 -43.53
C HIS A 159 -29.40 48.10 -42.54
N SER A 160 -30.57 48.42 -41.95
CA SER A 160 -31.54 47.61 -41.19
C SER A 160 -31.15 47.02 -39.82
N THR A 161 -31.60 47.73 -38.80
CA THR A 161 -32.18 47.24 -37.53
C THR A 161 -33.08 46.00 -37.66
N TYR A 162 -33.00 45.09 -36.67
CA TYR A 162 -34.19 44.45 -36.06
C TYR A 162 -33.89 44.00 -34.62
N THR A 163 -34.93 43.84 -33.80
CA THR A 163 -34.85 43.44 -32.37
C THR A 163 -35.36 42.01 -32.14
N PRO A 164 -34.83 41.26 -31.16
CA PRO A 164 -35.52 40.14 -30.55
C PRO A 164 -36.26 40.61 -29.27
N SER A 165 -37.58 40.71 -29.34
CA SER A 165 -38.43 41.05 -28.18
C SER A 165 -38.76 39.80 -27.37
N GLY A 166 -38.54 39.83 -26.05
CA GLY A 166 -39.12 38.84 -25.14
C GLY A 166 -40.59 39.14 -24.83
N MET A 167 -41.43 38.11 -24.80
CA MET A 167 -42.75 38.09 -24.15
C MET A 167 -43.03 36.70 -23.60
N SER A 168 -43.79 36.65 -22.50
CA SER A 168 -44.24 35.44 -21.81
C SER A 168 -45.49 34.83 -22.44
N SER A 169 -45.84 33.63 -21.99
CA SER A 169 -47.23 33.17 -21.96
C SER A 169 -47.55 32.59 -20.58
N ILE A 170 -48.70 32.97 -20.04
CA ILE A 170 -49.29 32.48 -18.79
C ILE A 170 -50.23 31.32 -19.15
N ALA A 171 -50.37 30.35 -18.25
CA ALA A 171 -51.51 29.44 -18.23
C ALA A 171 -51.81 29.02 -16.78
N ASP A 172 -52.67 29.77 -16.11
CA ASP A 172 -53.29 29.39 -14.84
C ASP A 172 -54.58 28.56 -15.10
N THR A 173 -55.07 27.90 -14.05
CA THR A 173 -56.46 27.42 -13.82
C THR A 173 -57.07 26.38 -14.80
N ASP A 174 -58.04 25.54 -14.41
CA ASP A 174 -58.70 25.35 -13.10
C ASP A 174 -59.18 23.90 -12.84
N PHE A 175 -59.79 23.70 -11.67
CA PHE A 175 -60.58 22.55 -11.20
C PHE A 175 -61.54 21.92 -12.25
N ASP A 176 -61.84 20.61 -12.11
CA ASP A 176 -63.20 20.22 -11.74
C ASP A 176 -63.35 18.86 -11.00
N THR A 177 -64.54 18.68 -10.45
CA THR A 177 -64.97 17.97 -9.24
C THR A 177 -65.49 16.51 -9.38
N GLU A 178 -65.86 15.92 -8.23
CA GLU A 178 -66.92 14.91 -7.98
C GLU A 178 -66.73 13.38 -8.27
N ASP A 179 -66.13 12.69 -7.29
CA ASP A 179 -66.77 11.83 -6.26
C ASP A 179 -67.47 10.45 -6.57
N LEU A 180 -67.57 9.65 -5.50
CA LEU A 180 -68.51 8.55 -5.17
C LEU A 180 -68.49 7.19 -5.92
N SER A 181 -67.95 6.21 -5.18
CA SER A 181 -68.65 5.01 -4.65
C SER A 181 -68.31 3.59 -5.17
N MET A 182 -67.71 2.81 -4.25
CA MET A 182 -68.06 1.44 -3.83
C MET A 182 -68.85 0.50 -4.77
N LEU A 183 -68.32 -0.73 -4.96
CA LEU A 183 -68.98 -1.96 -4.43
C LEU A 183 -68.10 -3.24 -4.50
N SER A 184 -67.80 -3.78 -3.31
CA SER A 184 -67.71 -5.21 -2.90
C SER A 184 -67.16 -6.34 -3.82
N ASN A 185 -66.21 -7.08 -3.21
CA ASN A 185 -66.14 -8.54 -3.06
C ASN A 185 -65.33 -9.48 -4.01
N ASP A 186 -64.58 -10.35 -3.31
CA ASP A 186 -64.27 -11.77 -3.56
C ASP A 186 -63.58 -12.23 -4.86
N GLY A 187 -62.27 -12.46 -4.75
CA GLY A 187 -61.85 -13.79 -4.26
C GLY A 187 -60.99 -14.67 -5.19
N TYR A 188 -59.95 -15.26 -4.59
CA TYR A 188 -59.10 -16.37 -5.10
C TYR A 188 -58.21 -16.09 -6.34
N GLY A 189 -57.11 -16.86 -6.45
CA GLY A 189 -56.31 -16.96 -7.69
C GLY A 189 -54.80 -16.69 -7.55
N ARG A 190 -54.03 -17.64 -7.03
CA ARG A 190 -52.56 -17.56 -6.94
C ARG A 190 -51.91 -18.03 -8.26
N SER A 191 -51.15 -17.13 -8.91
CA SER A 191 -50.03 -17.32 -9.86
C SER A 191 -49.72 -18.72 -10.44
N THR A 192 -49.49 -18.83 -11.76
CA THR A 192 -48.14 -19.22 -12.31
C THR A 192 -48.00 -19.11 -13.85
N LEU A 193 -46.91 -18.44 -14.26
CA LEU A 193 -45.89 -18.82 -15.27
C LEU A 193 -46.22 -19.32 -16.71
N THR A 194 -45.69 -18.55 -17.67
CA THR A 194 -44.91 -18.94 -18.89
C THR A 194 -45.45 -19.96 -19.90
N ALA A 195 -45.56 -19.51 -21.16
CA ALA A 195 -45.69 -20.36 -22.36
C ALA A 195 -44.33 -20.84 -22.91
N SER A 196 -44.36 -21.79 -23.84
CA SER A 196 -43.24 -22.70 -24.13
C SER A 196 -42.80 -22.76 -25.61
N LEU A 197 -41.61 -23.35 -25.81
CA LEU A 197 -41.16 -24.12 -27.00
C LEU A 197 -40.72 -23.42 -28.32
N SER A 198 -39.52 -23.81 -28.76
CA SER A 198 -39.18 -24.48 -30.05
C SER A 198 -38.17 -23.85 -31.05
N ARG A 199 -37.28 -24.74 -31.52
CA ARG A 199 -36.36 -24.69 -32.70
C ARG A 199 -37.17 -24.83 -34.03
N PRO A 200 -36.61 -24.68 -35.27
CA PRO A 200 -35.20 -24.84 -35.67
C PRO A 200 -34.62 -23.86 -36.75
N THR A 201 -33.38 -24.17 -37.15
CA THR A 201 -32.51 -23.75 -38.30
C THR A 201 -33.20 -23.70 -39.69
N PRO A 202 -32.67 -23.00 -40.74
CA PRO A 202 -31.23 -22.96 -41.13
C PRO A 202 -30.67 -21.65 -41.79
N THR A 203 -29.47 -21.80 -42.40
CA THR A 203 -28.57 -20.90 -43.19
C THR A 203 -29.16 -20.41 -44.54
N PRO A 204 -28.54 -19.51 -45.37
CA PRO A 204 -27.09 -19.20 -45.56
C PRO A 204 -26.71 -17.69 -45.77
N GLY A 205 -25.54 -17.40 -46.36
CA GLY A 205 -25.03 -16.03 -46.62
C GLY A 205 -24.17 -15.87 -47.90
N TYR A 206 -23.54 -14.70 -48.07
CA TYR A 206 -22.65 -14.27 -49.18
C TYR A 206 -21.50 -13.41 -48.58
N SER A 207 -20.24 -13.34 -49.02
CA SER A 207 -19.51 -13.56 -50.30
C SER A 207 -19.13 -12.26 -51.04
N MET A 208 -17.82 -11.94 -51.05
CA MET A 208 -17.04 -11.04 -51.94
C MET A 208 -15.61 -10.93 -51.34
N GLY A 209 -14.49 -10.84 -52.07
CA GLY A 209 -14.24 -10.93 -53.51
C GLY A 209 -12.72 -11.03 -53.77
N SER A 210 -12.28 -11.44 -54.96
CA SER A 210 -10.86 -11.70 -55.27
C SER A 210 -10.32 -10.81 -56.40
N ILE A 211 -9.08 -10.32 -56.26
CA ILE A 211 -8.23 -9.81 -57.35
C ILE A 211 -6.82 -10.37 -57.15
N SER A 212 -6.16 -10.75 -58.24
CA SER A 212 -4.76 -11.20 -58.30
C SER A 212 -4.09 -10.59 -59.54
N LEU A 213 -2.80 -10.27 -59.47
CA LEU A 213 -1.99 -9.82 -60.61
C LEU A 213 -0.50 -10.12 -60.39
N MET A 214 0.18 -10.43 -61.49
CA MET A 214 1.59 -10.85 -61.59
C MET A 214 2.50 -9.61 -61.81
N ASN A 215 3.84 -9.65 -61.96
CA ASN A 215 4.75 -10.72 -62.39
C ASN A 215 6.24 -10.43 -62.04
N GLU A 216 7.10 -11.47 -62.01
CA GLU A 216 8.58 -11.53 -62.30
C GLU A 216 9.57 -10.48 -61.75
N THR A 217 10.82 -10.76 -61.30
CA THR A 217 11.77 -11.92 -61.38
C THR A 217 12.44 -12.17 -60.00
N GLY A 218 13.43 -13.05 -59.72
CA GLY A 218 14.10 -14.15 -60.45
C GLY A 218 15.65 -14.19 -60.24
N LEU A 219 16.27 -15.39 -60.30
CA LEU A 219 17.72 -15.72 -60.14
C LEU A 219 18.29 -15.61 -58.69
N THR A 220 19.10 -16.53 -58.11
CA THR A 220 19.65 -17.86 -58.52
C THR A 220 19.98 -18.75 -57.30
N SER A 221 19.79 -20.09 -57.42
CA SER A 221 20.57 -21.27 -56.88
C SER A 221 21.44 -21.18 -55.60
N SER A 222 21.69 -22.23 -54.79
CA SER A 222 21.23 -23.63 -54.55
C SER A 222 22.10 -24.18 -53.37
N VAL A 223 21.77 -25.19 -52.55
CA VAL A 223 21.67 -26.65 -52.76
C VAL A 223 21.19 -27.29 -51.43
N THR A 224 20.49 -28.44 -51.46
CA THR A 224 20.23 -29.31 -50.29
C THR A 224 21.03 -30.62 -50.39
N PRO A 225 21.45 -31.22 -49.25
CA PRO A 225 20.80 -32.46 -48.76
C PRO A 225 20.79 -32.57 -47.21
N MET A 226 20.10 -33.51 -46.55
CA MET A 226 18.92 -34.34 -46.86
C MET A 226 18.25 -34.77 -45.53
N LYS A 227 16.98 -35.20 -45.59
CA LYS A 227 16.25 -35.85 -44.48
C LYS A 227 16.67 -37.31 -44.28
N PRO A 228 16.55 -37.83 -43.05
CA PRO A 228 15.70 -39.02 -42.81
C PRO A 228 14.27 -38.67 -42.38
N LEU A 229 13.35 -39.64 -42.43
CA LEU A 229 11.91 -39.39 -42.27
C LEU A 229 11.24 -40.44 -41.35
N ALA A 230 10.47 -39.94 -40.38
CA ALA A 230 9.34 -40.55 -39.68
C ALA A 230 9.47 -41.97 -39.03
N GLY A 231 9.25 -41.99 -37.72
CA GLY A 231 8.53 -43.05 -36.98
C GLY A 231 7.47 -42.37 -36.12
N ILE A 232 6.27 -42.96 -35.96
CA ILE A 232 5.08 -42.29 -35.40
C ILE A 232 4.67 -42.92 -34.08
N ALA A 233 4.43 -42.08 -33.06
CA ALA A 233 3.49 -42.31 -31.97
C ALA A 233 3.06 -40.96 -31.38
N ASP A 234 1.76 -40.68 -31.36
CA ASP A 234 1.17 -39.62 -30.53
C ASP A 234 0.93 -40.15 -29.10
N ASP A 235 1.07 -39.32 -28.06
CA ASP A 235 -0.12 -38.92 -27.29
C ASP A 235 0.10 -37.73 -26.33
N LEU A 236 -1.02 -37.10 -25.95
CA LEU A 236 -1.25 -36.03 -24.96
C LEU A 236 -0.08 -35.45 -24.12
N THR A 237 0.28 -34.18 -24.40
CA THR A 237 0.21 -33.09 -23.41
C THR A 237 -0.24 -31.78 -24.09
N THR A 238 -1.24 -31.10 -23.55
CA THR A 238 -1.65 -29.76 -23.99
C THR A 238 -1.00 -28.69 -23.13
N GLU A 239 0.20 -28.24 -23.49
CA GLU A 239 0.76 -27.01 -22.94
C GLU A 239 -0.04 -25.80 -23.44
N THR A 240 -0.68 -25.07 -22.52
CA THR A 240 -1.23 -23.75 -22.81
C THR A 240 -0.08 -22.75 -22.93
N GLN A 241 0.37 -22.50 -24.16
CA GLN A 241 1.26 -21.38 -24.46
C GLN A 241 0.57 -20.06 -24.08
N LEU A 242 1.02 -19.46 -22.98
CA LEU A 242 0.64 -18.09 -22.60
C LEU A 242 1.48 -17.10 -23.40
N ASP A 243 0.82 -16.13 -24.03
CA ASP A 243 1.43 -15.16 -24.93
C ASP A 243 2.49 -14.29 -24.23
N THR A 244 3.78 -14.63 -24.40
CA THR A 244 4.93 -13.83 -23.92
C THR A 244 4.87 -12.37 -24.40
N THR A 245 4.18 -12.14 -25.52
CA THR A 245 3.97 -10.83 -26.15
C THR A 245 3.16 -9.85 -25.29
N GLN A 246 2.29 -10.33 -24.40
CA GLN A 246 1.51 -9.44 -23.53
C GLN A 246 2.37 -8.78 -22.46
N VAL A 247 3.24 -9.54 -21.78
CA VAL A 247 4.12 -9.02 -20.71
C VAL A 247 5.03 -7.90 -21.24
N THR A 248 5.60 -8.08 -22.44
CA THR A 248 6.43 -7.06 -23.10
C THR A 248 5.66 -5.79 -23.47
N ASN A 249 4.37 -5.90 -23.80
CA ASN A 249 3.54 -4.73 -24.12
C ASN A 249 3.16 -3.94 -22.85
N THR A 250 2.91 -4.62 -21.73
CA THR A 250 2.62 -3.97 -20.43
C THR A 250 3.83 -3.18 -19.92
N SER A 251 5.05 -3.72 -20.07
CA SER A 251 6.29 -3.02 -19.68
C SER A 251 6.69 -1.84 -20.58
N VAL A 252 5.94 -1.56 -21.65
CA VAL A 252 6.10 -0.36 -22.50
C VAL A 252 5.09 0.74 -22.12
N LEU A 253 4.08 0.40 -21.32
CA LEU A 253 3.02 1.32 -20.89
C LEU A 253 3.16 1.78 -19.42
N THR A 254 4.15 1.26 -18.68
CA THR A 254 4.47 1.66 -17.30
C THR A 254 5.98 1.80 -17.13
N ASP A 255 6.46 2.83 -16.43
CA ASP A 255 7.90 3.06 -16.15
C ASP A 255 8.51 2.05 -15.13
N LYS A 256 7.83 0.93 -14.83
CA LYS A 256 8.31 -0.11 -13.90
C LYS A 256 9.20 -1.13 -14.63
N ASP A 257 10.28 -1.59 -14.01
CA ASP A 257 11.20 -2.58 -14.62
C ASP A 257 10.42 -3.84 -15.04
N PRO A 258 10.60 -4.37 -16.28
CA PRO A 258 9.91 -5.56 -16.76
C PRO A 258 9.92 -6.74 -15.79
N ILE A 259 10.94 -6.91 -14.95
CA ILE A 259 11.00 -8.00 -13.95
C ILE A 259 10.23 -7.69 -12.68
N VAL A 260 10.12 -6.42 -12.25
CA VAL A 260 9.22 -6.03 -11.17
C VAL A 260 7.76 -6.16 -11.63
N SER A 261 7.47 -5.76 -12.88
CA SER A 261 6.16 -5.98 -13.49
C SER A 261 5.83 -7.47 -13.63
N ALA A 262 6.77 -8.31 -14.06
CA ALA A 262 6.57 -9.75 -14.12
C ALA A 262 6.37 -10.38 -12.72
N SER A 263 7.19 -10.02 -11.72
CA SER A 263 7.05 -10.59 -10.37
C SER A 263 5.81 -10.09 -9.62
N SER A 264 5.23 -8.95 -10.02
CA SER A 264 3.97 -8.45 -9.46
C SER A 264 2.76 -9.36 -9.72
N VAL A 265 2.79 -10.16 -10.81
CA VAL A 265 1.73 -11.14 -11.13
C VAL A 265 1.56 -12.16 -10.01
N LEU A 266 2.65 -12.56 -9.36
CA LEU A 266 2.68 -13.56 -8.29
C LEU A 266 1.85 -13.16 -7.05
N PHE A 267 1.55 -11.87 -6.85
CA PHE A 267 0.64 -11.41 -5.78
C PHE A 267 -0.84 -11.68 -6.10
N GLN A 268 -1.20 -11.66 -7.39
CA GLN A 268 -2.54 -12.02 -7.87
C GLN A 268 -2.69 -13.55 -7.90
N GLU A 269 -1.68 -14.29 -8.36
CA GLU A 269 -1.68 -15.76 -8.31
C GLU A 269 -1.86 -16.30 -6.89
N PHE A 270 -1.12 -15.77 -5.91
CA PHE A 270 -1.28 -16.14 -4.49
C PHE A 270 -2.68 -15.84 -3.96
N LYS A 271 -3.30 -14.71 -4.35
CA LYS A 271 -4.72 -14.43 -4.00
C LYS A 271 -5.64 -15.48 -4.61
N ASP A 272 -5.48 -15.78 -5.90
CA ASP A 272 -6.41 -16.62 -6.63
C ASP A 272 -6.33 -18.08 -6.17
N ASP A 273 -5.13 -18.58 -5.82
CA ASP A 273 -4.98 -19.86 -5.13
C ASP A 273 -5.59 -19.85 -3.72
N LEU A 274 -5.37 -18.78 -2.92
CA LEU A 274 -5.98 -18.64 -1.58
C LEU A 274 -7.53 -18.66 -1.63
N VAL A 275 -8.13 -17.95 -2.58
CA VAL A 275 -9.59 -17.91 -2.79
C VAL A 275 -10.15 -19.25 -3.31
N LYS A 276 -9.34 -20.00 -4.06
CA LYS A 276 -9.67 -21.32 -4.62
C LYS A 276 -9.59 -22.45 -3.59
N TYR A 277 -8.77 -22.33 -2.54
CA TYR A 277 -8.61 -23.33 -1.48
C TYR A 277 -8.97 -22.77 -0.07
N PRO A 278 -10.22 -22.30 0.16
CA PRO A 278 -10.62 -21.59 1.39
C PRO A 278 -10.93 -22.51 2.59
N HIS A 279 -10.55 -23.79 2.54
CA HIS A 279 -10.92 -24.79 3.55
C HIS A 279 -9.69 -25.50 4.11
N SER A 280 -9.69 -25.76 5.42
CA SER A 280 -8.59 -26.43 6.14
C SER A 280 -8.22 -27.79 5.56
N THR A 281 -9.16 -28.47 4.89
CA THR A 281 -8.93 -29.75 4.20
C THR A 281 -8.02 -29.67 2.97
N HIS A 282 -7.81 -28.47 2.40
CA HIS A 282 -7.05 -28.24 1.17
C HIS A 282 -5.78 -27.39 1.39
N VAL A 283 -5.34 -27.24 2.64
CA VAL A 283 -4.18 -26.39 2.98
C VAL A 283 -2.87 -26.89 2.38
N PHE A 284 -2.72 -28.20 2.19
CA PHE A 284 -1.57 -28.77 1.48
C PHE A 284 -1.66 -28.61 -0.04
N ASP A 285 -2.86 -28.63 -0.63
CA ASP A 285 -3.07 -28.28 -2.04
C ASP A 285 -2.70 -26.81 -2.29
N LEU A 286 -3.03 -25.93 -1.34
CA LEU A 286 -2.69 -24.50 -1.35
C LEU A 286 -1.17 -24.25 -1.27
N VAL A 287 -0.47 -24.94 -0.36
CA VAL A 287 1.00 -24.85 -0.26
C VAL A 287 1.69 -25.39 -1.51
N ALA A 288 1.19 -26.50 -2.08
CA ALA A 288 1.69 -27.03 -3.35
C ALA A 288 1.43 -26.07 -4.53
N ALA A 289 0.33 -25.32 -4.49
CA ALA A 289 0.06 -24.27 -5.47
C ALA A 289 1.04 -23.08 -5.31
N TYR A 290 1.30 -22.59 -4.09
CA TYR A 290 2.32 -21.56 -3.85
C TYR A 290 3.72 -21.99 -4.30
N GLU A 291 4.15 -23.23 -4.00
CA GLU A 291 5.44 -23.76 -4.49
C GLU A 291 5.52 -23.71 -6.02
N LYS A 292 4.45 -24.15 -6.69
CA LYS A 292 4.34 -24.18 -8.14
C LYS A 292 4.34 -22.78 -8.75
N SER A 293 3.60 -21.84 -8.18
CA SER A 293 3.52 -20.45 -8.69
C SER A 293 4.86 -19.72 -8.52
N CYS A 294 5.53 -19.86 -7.36
CA CYS A 294 6.91 -19.37 -7.19
C CYS A 294 7.88 -20.01 -8.20
N ARG A 295 7.83 -21.34 -8.40
CA ARG A 295 8.75 -22.06 -9.30
C ARG A 295 8.48 -21.76 -10.78
N ASN A 296 7.22 -21.56 -11.17
CA ASN A 296 6.85 -21.04 -12.50
C ASN A 296 7.48 -19.65 -12.72
N GLN A 297 7.37 -18.75 -11.73
CA GLN A 297 7.94 -17.41 -11.83
C GLN A 297 9.47 -17.45 -11.91
N VAL A 298 10.14 -18.28 -11.12
CA VAL A 298 11.60 -18.52 -11.19
C VAL A 298 12.01 -19.00 -12.59
N ASN A 299 11.25 -19.91 -13.21
CA ASN A 299 11.52 -20.39 -14.57
C ASN A 299 11.33 -19.29 -15.64
N GLN A 300 10.30 -18.45 -15.52
CA GLN A 300 10.10 -17.29 -16.41
C GLN A 300 11.26 -16.28 -16.26
N LEU A 301 11.64 -15.94 -15.03
CA LEU A 301 12.73 -15.00 -14.74
C LEU A 301 14.08 -15.53 -15.24
N ASN A 302 14.37 -16.82 -15.07
CA ASN A 302 15.54 -17.48 -15.66
C ASN A 302 15.57 -17.36 -17.19
N SER A 303 14.45 -17.58 -17.87
CA SER A 303 14.33 -17.42 -19.32
C SER A 303 14.61 -15.97 -19.78
N ILE A 304 14.03 -14.98 -19.06
CA ILE A 304 14.25 -13.55 -19.32
C ILE A 304 15.71 -13.15 -19.04
N MET A 305 16.36 -13.73 -18.02
CA MET A 305 17.77 -13.48 -17.73
C MET A 305 18.70 -14.08 -18.80
N ARG A 306 18.41 -15.29 -19.31
CA ARG A 306 19.15 -15.89 -20.43
C ARG A 306 19.08 -15.06 -21.72
N SER A 307 18.03 -14.26 -21.93
CA SER A 307 17.92 -13.34 -23.08
C SER A 307 18.55 -11.95 -22.85
N THR A 308 19.01 -11.65 -21.62
CA THR A 308 19.52 -10.33 -21.24
C THR A 308 21.05 -10.32 -21.13
N ALA A 309 21.72 -9.45 -21.88
CA ALA A 309 23.19 -9.35 -21.84
C ALA A 309 23.71 -8.93 -20.43
N PRO A 310 24.66 -9.68 -19.83
CA PRO A 310 25.24 -9.35 -18.53
C PRO A 310 26.12 -8.10 -18.61
N GLY A 311 26.00 -7.19 -17.64
CA GLY A 311 26.85 -5.98 -17.56
C GLY A 311 26.21 -4.68 -17.10
N LYS A 312 24.95 -4.67 -16.62
CA LYS A 312 24.31 -3.49 -15.98
C LYS A 312 23.97 -3.82 -14.53
N ALA A 313 23.94 -2.81 -13.65
CA ALA A 313 23.51 -2.97 -12.23
C ALA A 313 22.10 -3.58 -12.09
N ILE A 314 21.26 -3.39 -13.11
CA ILE A 314 19.96 -4.06 -13.32
C ILE A 314 20.06 -5.59 -13.17
N PHE A 315 21.18 -6.20 -13.56
CA PHE A 315 21.40 -7.65 -13.43
C PHE A 315 21.51 -8.12 -11.97
N VAL A 316 22.08 -7.31 -11.07
CA VAL A 316 22.29 -7.67 -9.66
C VAL A 316 20.94 -7.81 -8.94
N LYS A 317 20.08 -6.78 -9.04
CA LYS A 317 18.71 -6.83 -8.48
C LYS A 317 17.86 -7.97 -9.06
N LYS A 318 18.15 -8.42 -10.29
CA LYS A 318 17.45 -9.54 -10.94
C LYS A 318 17.92 -10.88 -10.39
N VAL A 319 19.21 -11.05 -10.11
CA VAL A 319 19.75 -12.20 -9.36
C VAL A 319 19.18 -12.23 -7.93
N GLU A 320 19.11 -11.09 -7.23
CA GLU A 320 18.54 -11.00 -5.88
C GLU A 320 17.08 -11.46 -5.82
N ILE A 321 16.21 -10.96 -6.72
CA ILE A 321 14.80 -11.38 -6.80
C ILE A 321 14.68 -12.87 -7.20
N LEU A 322 15.51 -13.34 -8.14
CA LEU A 322 15.52 -14.74 -8.55
C LEU A 322 15.88 -15.68 -7.38
N MET A 323 16.95 -15.35 -6.64
CA MET A 323 17.38 -16.12 -5.47
C MET A 323 16.34 -16.11 -4.36
N MET A 324 15.70 -14.96 -4.10
CA MET A 324 14.60 -14.84 -3.14
C MET A 324 13.43 -15.76 -3.50
N LEU A 325 12.89 -15.67 -4.72
CA LEU A 325 11.74 -16.50 -5.14
C LEU A 325 12.10 -17.99 -5.25
N THR A 326 13.37 -18.32 -5.51
CA THR A 326 13.87 -19.70 -5.46
C THR A 326 13.82 -20.24 -4.03
N GLN A 327 14.39 -19.50 -3.06
CA GLN A 327 14.32 -19.85 -1.64
C GLN A 327 12.89 -19.84 -1.09
N GLU A 328 12.02 -18.98 -1.59
CA GLU A 328 10.59 -19.01 -1.25
C GLU A 328 9.94 -20.33 -1.70
N SER A 329 10.20 -20.77 -2.94
CA SER A 329 9.70 -22.07 -3.43
C SER A 329 10.23 -23.24 -2.61
N TYR A 330 11.51 -23.24 -2.23
CA TYR A 330 12.09 -24.24 -1.34
C TYR A 330 11.47 -24.18 0.06
N THR A 331 11.15 -22.99 0.57
CA THR A 331 10.49 -22.83 1.88
C THR A 331 9.06 -23.38 1.86
N TRP A 332 8.28 -23.12 0.81
CA TRP A 332 6.94 -23.71 0.65
C TRP A 332 6.98 -25.24 0.56
N ARG A 333 7.96 -25.82 -0.15
CA ARG A 333 8.19 -27.27 -0.18
C ARG A 333 8.44 -27.85 1.21
N LEU A 334 9.32 -27.22 1.99
CA LEU A 334 9.64 -27.63 3.36
C LEU A 334 8.41 -27.60 4.28
N ILE A 335 7.61 -26.53 4.18
CA ILE A 335 6.34 -26.38 4.91
C ILE A 335 5.40 -27.53 4.54
N GLY A 336 5.20 -27.78 3.24
CA GLY A 336 4.34 -28.86 2.76
C GLY A 336 4.76 -30.23 3.31
N SER A 337 6.04 -30.58 3.19
CA SER A 337 6.56 -31.88 3.66
C SER A 337 6.46 -32.04 5.18
N LEU A 338 6.97 -31.09 5.97
CA LEU A 338 7.02 -31.23 7.44
C LEU A 338 5.64 -31.11 8.09
N TYR A 339 4.78 -30.19 7.65
CA TYR A 339 3.44 -30.08 8.24
C TYR A 339 2.48 -31.18 7.78
N SER A 340 2.67 -31.75 6.59
CA SER A 340 1.94 -32.97 6.19
C SER A 340 2.24 -34.09 7.19
N ASP A 341 3.51 -34.30 7.55
CA ASP A 341 3.89 -35.28 8.57
C ASP A 341 3.31 -34.94 9.96
N ARG A 342 3.59 -33.73 10.46
CA ARG A 342 3.20 -33.29 11.82
C ARG A 342 1.69 -33.37 12.05
N LEU A 343 0.87 -33.03 11.05
CA LEU A 343 -0.58 -33.00 11.19
C LEU A 343 -1.28 -34.33 10.84
N GLN A 344 -0.65 -35.23 10.06
CA GLN A 344 -1.26 -36.53 9.71
C GLN A 344 -0.82 -37.68 10.64
N SER A 345 0.32 -37.56 11.32
CA SER A 345 0.90 -38.65 12.12
C SER A 345 0.12 -39.07 13.37
N GLY A 346 -0.88 -38.30 13.80
CA GLY A 346 -1.62 -38.51 15.06
C GLY A 346 -2.61 -39.68 15.08
N SER A 347 -2.42 -40.73 14.27
CA SER A 347 -3.40 -41.81 14.09
C SER A 347 -2.84 -43.25 14.06
N TYR A 348 -1.55 -43.45 14.38
CA TYR A 348 -0.98 -44.79 14.49
C TYR A 348 -1.27 -45.44 15.85
N ASP A 349 -1.64 -46.72 15.82
CA ASP A 349 -2.12 -47.49 16.98
C ASP A 349 -0.98 -48.30 17.62
N ASP A 350 -0.46 -47.80 18.75
CA ASP A 350 0.74 -48.33 19.44
C ASP A 350 0.61 -49.81 19.84
N GLU A 351 -0.59 -50.33 20.13
CA GLU A 351 -0.78 -51.75 20.51
C GLU A 351 -0.42 -52.72 19.36
N ALA A 352 -0.61 -52.30 18.10
CA ALA A 352 -0.29 -53.12 16.93
C ALA A 352 1.23 -53.21 16.67
N MET A 353 1.95 -52.09 16.85
CA MET A 353 3.41 -52.05 16.72
C MET A 353 4.12 -52.95 17.76
N LEU A 354 3.59 -52.97 18.98
CA LEU A 354 4.14 -53.74 20.10
C LEU A 354 4.07 -55.26 19.91
N THR A 355 3.12 -55.77 19.10
CA THR A 355 2.95 -57.21 18.88
C THR A 355 3.89 -57.79 17.82
N ASP A 356 4.27 -57.02 16.80
CA ASP A 356 5.11 -57.55 15.70
C ASP A 356 6.61 -57.61 16.08
N PHE A 357 7.06 -56.78 17.04
CA PHE A 357 8.45 -56.71 17.55
C PHE A 357 9.00 -58.02 18.16
N MET A 358 8.14 -59.04 18.35
CA MET A 358 8.56 -60.38 18.80
C MET A 358 9.27 -61.21 17.70
N ARG A 359 9.33 -60.74 16.44
CA ARG A 359 9.99 -61.45 15.32
C ARG A 359 11.49 -61.14 15.21
N LYS A 360 12.34 -62.06 15.70
CA LYS A 360 13.80 -61.91 15.76
C LYS A 360 14.58 -61.86 14.43
N ASN A 361 13.93 -62.00 13.26
CA ASN A 361 14.60 -62.28 11.98
C ASN A 361 14.28 -61.26 10.86
N TRP A 362 13.86 -60.04 11.17
CA TRP A 362 13.59 -59.03 10.14
C TRP A 362 14.83 -58.64 9.31
N SER A 363 14.59 -58.14 8.09
CA SER A 363 15.61 -57.51 7.26
C SER A 363 15.90 -56.08 7.70
N GLU A 364 17.11 -55.56 7.46
CA GLU A 364 17.53 -54.22 7.90
C GLU A 364 16.60 -53.13 7.39
N LYS A 365 16.18 -53.21 6.12
CA LYS A 365 15.21 -52.29 5.50
C LYS A 365 13.86 -52.27 6.23
N LYS A 366 13.42 -53.40 6.81
CA LYS A 366 12.17 -53.52 7.60
C LYS A 366 12.34 -53.02 9.03
N VAL A 367 13.50 -53.23 9.66
CA VAL A 367 13.84 -52.62 10.97
C VAL A 367 13.82 -51.10 10.85
N ILE A 368 14.40 -50.55 9.78
CA ILE A 368 14.48 -49.09 9.56
C ILE A 368 13.15 -48.48 9.12
N SER A 369 12.29 -49.18 8.37
CA SER A 369 10.92 -48.67 8.14
C SER A 369 10.17 -48.53 9.46
N LEU A 370 10.26 -49.53 10.36
CA LEU A 370 9.62 -49.49 11.68
C LEU A 370 10.22 -48.42 12.62
N LEU A 371 11.51 -48.07 12.48
CA LEU A 371 12.09 -46.89 13.13
C LEU A 371 11.38 -45.62 12.64
N TYR A 372 11.23 -45.44 11.33
CA TYR A 372 10.57 -44.26 10.76
C TYR A 372 9.09 -44.19 11.10
N ASP A 373 8.36 -45.31 11.12
CA ASP A 373 6.96 -45.35 11.54
C ASP A 373 6.82 -44.91 13.02
N ARG A 374 7.65 -45.48 13.91
CA ARG A 374 7.64 -45.27 15.37
C ARG A 374 8.16 -43.89 15.80
N GLU A 375 9.18 -43.36 15.13
CA GLU A 375 9.94 -42.20 15.62
C GLU A 375 9.81 -41.00 14.68
N SER A 376 8.81 -40.15 14.95
CA SER A 376 8.52 -38.93 14.18
C SER A 376 9.70 -37.96 14.09
N SER A 377 10.54 -37.83 15.12
CA SER A 377 11.75 -37.00 15.07
C SER A 377 12.73 -37.46 14.01
N THR A 378 13.01 -38.76 13.93
CA THR A 378 13.92 -39.32 12.92
C THR A 378 13.31 -39.26 11.52
N ARG A 379 11.99 -39.46 11.39
CA ARG A 379 11.28 -39.31 10.11
C ARG A 379 11.25 -37.87 9.60
N GLN A 380 10.98 -36.88 10.46
CA GLN A 380 11.02 -35.46 10.09
C GLN A 380 12.43 -34.99 9.75
N ASN A 381 13.46 -35.47 10.45
CA ASN A 381 14.84 -35.23 10.06
C ASN A 381 15.14 -35.79 8.66
N GLN A 382 14.58 -36.96 8.28
CA GLN A 382 14.77 -37.51 6.93
C GLN A 382 14.05 -36.65 5.88
N LEU A 383 12.85 -36.13 6.16
CA LEU A 383 12.16 -35.18 5.27
C LEU A 383 12.98 -33.90 5.02
N VAL A 384 13.79 -33.44 5.98
CA VAL A 384 14.75 -32.34 5.77
C VAL A 384 15.86 -32.73 4.79
N ILE A 385 16.36 -33.97 4.85
CA ILE A 385 17.32 -34.48 3.86
C ILE A 385 16.68 -34.60 2.48
N ASP A 386 15.49 -35.18 2.38
CA ASP A 386 14.77 -35.38 1.12
C ASP A 386 14.46 -34.01 0.45
N TRP A 387 14.08 -33.02 1.25
CA TRP A 387 13.93 -31.62 0.82
C TRP A 387 15.25 -31.03 0.30
N LEU A 388 16.36 -31.18 1.03
CA LEU A 388 17.67 -30.67 0.62
C LEU A 388 18.20 -31.37 -0.64
N GLU A 389 17.99 -32.67 -0.79
CA GLU A 389 18.36 -33.44 -1.98
C GLU A 389 17.49 -33.03 -3.18
N LYS A 390 16.18 -32.81 -2.99
CA LYS A 390 15.30 -32.34 -4.07
C LYS A 390 15.58 -30.91 -4.51
N ASN A 391 15.99 -30.02 -3.61
CA ASN A 391 16.42 -28.67 -3.97
C ASN A 391 17.75 -28.68 -4.75
N ALA A 392 18.65 -29.62 -4.42
CA ALA A 392 19.89 -29.83 -5.18
C ALA A 392 19.63 -30.48 -6.55
N GLU A 393 18.60 -31.34 -6.70
CA GLU A 393 18.13 -31.83 -8.01
C GLU A 393 17.59 -30.68 -8.87
N ASP A 394 16.68 -29.85 -8.35
CA ASP A 394 16.12 -28.70 -9.09
C ASP A 394 17.24 -27.73 -9.55
N PHE A 395 18.26 -27.50 -8.71
CA PHE A 395 19.45 -26.72 -9.09
C PHE A 395 20.30 -27.43 -10.16
N LEU A 396 20.57 -28.73 -9.99
CA LEU A 396 21.35 -29.53 -10.94
C LEU A 396 20.69 -29.57 -12.33
N GLU A 397 19.36 -29.73 -12.40
CA GLU A 397 18.61 -29.61 -13.64
C GLU A 397 18.81 -28.23 -14.29
N SER A 398 18.72 -27.14 -13.52
CA SER A 398 18.88 -25.78 -14.06
C SER A 398 20.27 -25.53 -14.67
N VAL A 399 21.31 -26.15 -14.09
CA VAL A 399 22.72 -26.07 -14.54
C VAL A 399 22.99 -26.99 -15.74
N LEU A 400 22.51 -28.23 -15.74
CA LEU A 400 22.65 -29.17 -16.87
C LEU A 400 21.88 -28.69 -18.12
N HIS A 401 20.80 -27.93 -17.95
CA HIS A 401 20.11 -27.20 -19.02
C HIS A 401 20.80 -25.88 -19.42
N SER A 402 21.94 -25.55 -18.83
CA SER A 402 22.80 -24.41 -19.22
C SER A 402 24.06 -24.93 -19.90
N ASP A 403 24.86 -25.72 -19.19
CA ASP A 403 26.15 -26.24 -19.65
C ASP A 403 26.07 -27.75 -19.88
N LYS A 404 26.16 -28.16 -21.15
CA LYS A 404 26.39 -29.56 -21.49
C LYS A 404 27.83 -29.93 -21.17
N VAL A 405 28.04 -30.59 -20.03
CA VAL A 405 29.32 -31.15 -19.65
C VAL A 405 29.66 -32.34 -20.58
N GLU A 406 30.48 -32.09 -21.58
CA GLU A 406 31.05 -33.13 -22.45
C GLU A 406 32.14 -33.88 -21.67
N TYR A 407 31.93 -35.17 -21.42
CA TYR A 407 32.91 -36.06 -20.79
C TYR A 407 33.72 -36.75 -21.90
N PHE A 408 35.01 -36.46 -22.01
CA PHE A 408 35.83 -36.87 -23.15
C PHE A 408 36.22 -38.37 -23.18
N SER A 409 35.87 -39.14 -22.14
CA SER A 409 36.26 -40.55 -21.95
C SER A 409 35.05 -41.52 -21.95
N GLU A 410 34.38 -41.65 -23.09
CA GLU A 410 33.12 -42.41 -23.25
C GLU A 410 33.22 -43.95 -23.17
N SER A 411 34.39 -44.55 -22.89
CA SER A 411 34.55 -46.02 -22.96
C SER A 411 35.64 -46.68 -22.11
N ILE A 412 36.72 -45.97 -21.73
CA ILE A 412 37.88 -46.57 -21.04
C ILE A 412 38.36 -45.67 -19.90
N CYS A 413 38.49 -46.24 -18.70
CA CYS A 413 39.08 -45.58 -17.55
C CYS A 413 40.58 -45.28 -17.77
N TRP A 414 40.99 -44.04 -17.51
CA TRP A 414 42.39 -43.56 -17.58
C TRP A 414 43.07 -43.84 -18.93
N GLU A 415 42.41 -43.44 -20.04
CA GLU A 415 42.89 -43.70 -21.40
C GLU A 415 44.28 -43.10 -21.66
N ASN A 416 44.60 -41.91 -21.12
CA ASN A 416 45.91 -41.28 -21.33
C ASN A 416 47.02 -42.08 -20.64
N THR A 417 46.79 -42.59 -19.43
CA THR A 417 47.70 -43.46 -18.67
C THR A 417 47.88 -44.81 -19.37
N LEU A 418 46.80 -45.39 -19.90
CA LEU A 418 46.86 -46.62 -20.68
C LEU A 418 47.67 -46.43 -21.97
N HIS A 419 47.51 -45.29 -22.64
CA HIS A 419 48.29 -44.91 -23.82
C HIS A 419 49.77 -44.67 -23.48
N GLU A 420 50.06 -43.90 -22.43
CA GLU A 420 51.40 -43.66 -21.88
C GLU A 420 52.13 -44.97 -21.54
N LEU A 421 51.43 -45.96 -20.96
CA LEU A 421 52.01 -47.27 -20.65
C LEU A 421 52.27 -48.13 -21.89
N ARG A 422 51.37 -48.09 -22.89
CA ARG A 422 51.54 -48.82 -24.16
C ARG A 422 52.64 -48.23 -25.05
N GLU A 423 52.81 -46.91 -25.05
CA GLU A 423 53.88 -46.21 -25.77
C GLU A 423 55.22 -46.18 -25.01
N GLY A 424 55.16 -46.10 -23.67
CA GLY A 424 56.27 -45.76 -22.79
C GLY A 424 57.47 -46.70 -22.89
N SER A 425 57.24 -47.97 -23.24
CA SER A 425 58.31 -48.96 -23.50
C SER A 425 59.27 -48.59 -24.64
N LYS A 426 58.99 -47.52 -25.42
CA LYS A 426 59.80 -47.12 -26.60
C LYS A 426 60.55 -45.79 -26.46
N ARG A 427 60.21 -44.91 -25.50
CA ARG A 427 60.77 -43.55 -25.44
C ARG A 427 61.77 -43.40 -24.28
N HIS A 428 63.07 -43.41 -24.58
CA HIS A 428 64.14 -43.21 -23.60
C HIS A 428 64.28 -41.72 -23.25
N GLY A 429 63.64 -41.30 -22.16
CA GLY A 429 63.74 -39.96 -21.57
C GLY A 429 63.11 -39.92 -20.18
N SER A 430 63.55 -39.01 -19.32
CA SER A 430 63.16 -38.95 -17.90
C SER A 430 61.71 -38.46 -17.70
N LYS A 431 60.72 -39.31 -18.00
CA LYS A 431 59.33 -39.09 -17.57
C LYS A 431 59.14 -39.43 -16.09
N ARG A 432 58.16 -38.76 -15.47
CA ARG A 432 57.63 -39.06 -14.13
C ARG A 432 57.16 -40.52 -14.09
N PRO A 433 57.52 -41.33 -13.07
CA PRO A 433 57.11 -42.73 -13.03
C PRO A 433 55.61 -42.83 -12.71
N LEU A 434 54.80 -43.08 -13.74
CA LEU A 434 53.36 -43.36 -13.60
C LEU A 434 53.12 -44.73 -12.94
N VAL A 435 51.87 -45.00 -12.56
CA VAL A 435 51.40 -46.35 -12.20
C VAL A 435 51.77 -47.37 -13.28
N THR A 436 52.08 -48.61 -12.88
CA THR A 436 52.39 -49.72 -13.82
C THR A 436 51.23 -50.70 -14.04
N GLU A 437 50.14 -50.51 -13.34
CA GLU A 437 48.95 -51.36 -13.32
C GLU A 437 47.71 -50.47 -13.44
N MET A 438 46.60 -50.99 -13.97
CA MET A 438 45.40 -50.22 -14.35
C MET A 438 44.20 -50.49 -13.43
N ASP A 439 44.42 -51.15 -12.29
CA ASP A 439 43.40 -51.41 -11.29
C ASP A 439 43.17 -50.21 -10.36
N PRO A 440 42.00 -50.09 -9.69
CA PRO A 440 41.58 -48.87 -9.02
C PRO A 440 42.49 -48.39 -7.89
N ASP A 441 43.12 -49.32 -7.14
CA ASP A 441 44.02 -48.95 -6.04
C ASP A 441 45.49 -48.82 -6.48
N ALA A 442 45.86 -49.09 -7.73
CA ALA A 442 47.23 -48.95 -8.24
C ALA A 442 47.88 -47.59 -7.93
N PRO A 443 47.21 -46.42 -8.06
CA PRO A 443 47.81 -45.12 -7.68
C PRO A 443 48.21 -45.06 -6.21
N VAL A 444 47.37 -45.60 -5.34
CA VAL A 444 47.47 -45.55 -3.87
C VAL A 444 48.43 -46.62 -3.34
N ARG A 445 48.38 -47.83 -3.92
CA ARG A 445 49.22 -49.00 -3.61
C ARG A 445 50.66 -48.80 -4.07
N GLN A 446 50.86 -48.28 -5.27
CA GLN A 446 52.21 -48.02 -5.81
C GLN A 446 52.77 -46.66 -5.36
N ASN A 447 51.92 -45.78 -4.81
CA ASN A 447 52.21 -44.38 -4.50
C ASN A 447 52.76 -43.64 -5.74
N ARG A 448 52.00 -43.72 -6.85
CA ARG A 448 52.34 -43.16 -8.17
C ARG A 448 51.13 -42.47 -8.81
N PRO A 449 51.37 -41.44 -9.64
CA PRO A 449 50.30 -40.72 -10.31
C PRO A 449 49.80 -41.45 -11.57
N LEU A 450 48.61 -41.05 -12.00
CA LEU A 450 48.12 -41.21 -13.37
C LEU A 450 48.79 -40.16 -14.29
N ALA A 451 48.51 -40.21 -15.60
CA ALA A 451 48.79 -39.10 -16.50
C ALA A 451 48.00 -37.86 -16.09
N ASP A 452 48.59 -36.66 -16.21
CA ASP A 452 48.03 -35.44 -15.60
C ASP A 452 46.61 -35.09 -16.13
N LEU A 453 46.31 -35.38 -17.40
CA LEU A 453 44.95 -35.23 -17.97
C LEU A 453 43.93 -36.18 -17.31
N ASP A 454 44.32 -37.44 -17.05
CA ASP A 454 43.42 -38.37 -16.36
C ASP A 454 43.18 -37.94 -14.91
N VAL A 455 44.12 -37.23 -14.27
CA VAL A 455 43.92 -36.66 -12.92
C VAL A 455 42.89 -35.52 -12.95
N GLU A 456 42.95 -34.64 -13.95
CA GLU A 456 41.97 -33.55 -14.12
C GLU A 456 40.56 -34.10 -14.46
N ASP A 457 40.49 -35.13 -15.31
CA ASP A 457 39.23 -35.80 -15.65
C ASP A 457 38.65 -36.59 -14.47
N GLU A 458 39.50 -37.25 -13.67
CA GLU A 458 39.12 -37.96 -12.44
C GLU A 458 38.60 -36.99 -11.38
N GLU A 459 39.27 -35.86 -11.13
CA GLU A 459 38.77 -34.83 -10.20
C GLU A 459 37.43 -34.23 -10.68
N ARG A 460 37.28 -33.98 -11.99
CA ARG A 460 36.03 -33.48 -12.57
C ARG A 460 34.90 -34.49 -12.42
N LEU A 461 35.14 -35.77 -12.73
CA LEU A 461 34.19 -36.86 -12.56
C LEU A 461 33.75 -36.99 -11.10
N LEU A 462 34.71 -36.98 -10.17
CA LEU A 462 34.43 -37.07 -8.74
C LEU A 462 33.63 -35.88 -8.20
N LYS A 463 33.89 -34.65 -8.67
CA LYS A 463 33.05 -33.49 -8.30
C LYS A 463 31.61 -33.65 -8.79
N HIS A 464 31.40 -34.09 -10.03
CA HIS A 464 30.05 -34.35 -10.54
C HIS A 464 29.36 -35.49 -9.77
N LEU A 465 30.10 -36.56 -9.47
CA LEU A 465 29.60 -37.69 -8.68
C LEU A 465 29.11 -37.25 -7.30
N PHE A 466 29.87 -36.38 -6.62
CA PHE A 466 29.45 -35.76 -5.36
C PHE A 466 28.18 -34.93 -5.51
N VAL A 467 28.04 -34.14 -6.59
CA VAL A 467 26.83 -33.34 -6.86
C VAL A 467 25.60 -34.23 -7.13
N PHE A 468 25.73 -35.32 -7.90
CA PHE A 468 24.62 -36.28 -8.08
C PHE A 468 24.21 -36.93 -6.75
N ILE A 469 25.18 -37.33 -5.90
CA ILE A 469 24.89 -37.90 -4.58
C ILE A 469 24.23 -36.86 -3.65
N ARG A 470 24.68 -35.60 -3.69
CA ARG A 470 24.09 -34.46 -2.98
C ARG A 470 22.66 -34.12 -3.44
N ALA A 471 22.28 -34.54 -4.65
CA ALA A 471 20.92 -34.45 -5.20
C ALA A 471 20.10 -35.76 -5.07
N GLY A 472 20.58 -36.75 -4.30
CA GLY A 472 19.90 -38.06 -4.15
C GLY A 472 19.96 -38.97 -5.39
N LYS A 473 20.59 -38.51 -6.49
CA LYS A 473 20.64 -39.14 -7.81
C LYS A 473 21.65 -40.29 -7.91
N LEU A 474 21.60 -41.24 -6.98
CA LEU A 474 22.57 -42.33 -6.92
C LEU A 474 22.61 -43.17 -8.21
N LYS A 475 21.45 -43.40 -8.88
CA LYS A 475 21.41 -44.15 -10.14
C LYS A 475 22.16 -43.44 -11.27
N GLU A 476 21.90 -42.14 -11.46
CA GLU A 476 22.55 -41.32 -12.50
C GLU A 476 24.07 -41.19 -12.22
N ALA A 477 24.44 -41.14 -10.93
CA ALA A 477 25.83 -41.21 -10.47
C ALA A 477 26.52 -42.55 -10.86
N GLN A 478 25.83 -43.67 -10.67
CA GLN A 478 26.33 -45.00 -11.03
C GLN A 478 26.41 -45.19 -12.56
N GLU A 479 25.38 -44.77 -13.30
CA GLU A 479 25.37 -44.76 -14.77
C GLU A 479 26.45 -43.84 -15.36
N LEU A 480 26.84 -42.75 -14.66
CA LEU A 480 28.00 -41.94 -15.03
C LEU A 480 29.31 -42.69 -14.79
N CYS A 481 29.49 -43.34 -13.64
CA CYS A 481 30.65 -44.20 -13.39
C CYS A 481 30.79 -45.31 -14.44
N GLU A 482 29.70 -45.98 -14.81
CA GLU A 482 29.73 -47.03 -15.84
C GLU A 482 30.13 -46.50 -17.22
N ARG A 483 29.57 -45.35 -17.65
CA ARG A 483 29.94 -44.69 -18.92
C ARG A 483 31.40 -44.28 -18.98
N CYS A 484 31.98 -43.82 -17.87
CA CYS A 484 33.41 -43.50 -17.76
C CYS A 484 34.31 -44.75 -17.60
N GLY A 485 33.79 -45.97 -17.79
CA GLY A 485 34.55 -47.22 -17.67
C GLY A 485 34.87 -47.62 -16.23
N GLN A 486 34.21 -47.03 -15.24
CA GLN A 486 34.43 -47.21 -13.80
C GLN A 486 33.29 -47.96 -13.11
N ALA A 487 32.79 -49.05 -13.73
CA ALA A 487 31.77 -49.91 -13.13
C ALA A 487 32.15 -50.47 -11.74
N TRP A 488 33.46 -50.57 -11.45
CA TRP A 488 33.97 -50.89 -10.10
C TRP A 488 33.54 -49.86 -9.04
N ARG A 489 33.43 -48.57 -9.39
CA ARG A 489 32.97 -47.49 -8.52
C ARG A 489 31.44 -47.46 -8.42
N ALA A 490 30.73 -47.78 -9.51
CA ALA A 490 29.29 -48.01 -9.45
C ALA A 490 28.94 -49.15 -8.45
N ALA A 491 29.77 -50.20 -8.42
CA ALA A 491 29.64 -51.30 -7.47
C ALA A 491 30.07 -50.95 -6.02
N THR A 492 31.08 -50.10 -5.79
CA THR A 492 31.36 -49.63 -4.42
C THR A 492 30.23 -48.78 -3.87
N LEU A 493 29.53 -48.02 -4.72
CA LEU A 493 28.34 -47.22 -4.38
C LEU A 493 27.06 -48.05 -4.08
N GLU A 494 27.02 -49.35 -4.38
CA GLU A 494 25.94 -50.24 -3.92
C GLU A 494 26.07 -50.60 -2.43
N GLY A 495 27.30 -50.63 -1.90
CA GLY A 495 27.61 -51.33 -0.65
C GLY A 495 27.04 -50.72 0.65
N TRP A 496 26.47 -49.52 0.59
CA TRP A 496 25.78 -48.88 1.72
C TRP A 496 24.31 -49.30 1.85
N LYS A 497 23.71 -49.94 0.84
CA LYS A 497 22.28 -50.27 0.83
C LYS A 497 21.95 -51.31 1.90
N LEU A 498 20.93 -51.00 2.71
CA LEU A 498 20.37 -51.87 3.73
C LEU A 498 19.96 -53.23 3.13
N LEU A 499 20.30 -54.32 3.81
CA LEU A 499 19.88 -55.67 3.41
C LEU A 499 18.35 -55.79 3.43
N HIS A 500 17.77 -56.27 2.33
CA HIS A 500 16.36 -56.62 2.23
C HIS A 500 16.14 -57.94 1.52
N ASP A 501 15.44 -58.85 2.20
CA ASP A 501 14.96 -60.10 1.64
C ASP A 501 13.45 -60.16 1.91
N SER A 502 12.65 -59.86 0.89
CA SER A 502 11.18 -59.84 1.01
C SER A 502 10.60 -61.23 1.28
N ASN A 503 11.35 -62.30 1.00
CA ASN A 503 10.91 -63.68 1.22
C ASN A 503 10.83 -64.05 2.72
N ILE A 504 11.46 -63.26 3.60
CA ILE A 504 11.40 -63.40 5.06
C ILE A 504 9.98 -63.13 5.60
N ASP A 505 9.28 -62.14 5.03
CA ASP A 505 7.93 -61.77 5.47
C ASP A 505 6.86 -62.74 4.89
N GLY A 506 7.21 -63.45 3.82
CA GLY A 506 6.46 -64.56 3.23
C GLY A 506 6.77 -64.76 1.75
N VAL A 507 6.72 -66.00 1.26
CA VAL A 507 6.76 -66.28 -0.18
C VAL A 507 5.34 -66.12 -0.74
N PRO A 508 5.12 -65.33 -1.81
CA PRO A 508 3.79 -65.16 -2.41
C PRO A 508 3.21 -66.49 -2.94
N ASP A 509 1.88 -66.58 -3.02
CA ASP A 509 1.12 -67.81 -3.36
C ASP A 509 1.50 -68.47 -4.71
N ASN A 510 2.13 -67.71 -5.60
CA ASN A 510 2.64 -68.20 -6.89
C ASN A 510 3.99 -68.97 -6.78
N GLY A 511 4.62 -68.97 -5.61
CA GLY A 511 5.91 -69.62 -5.34
C GLY A 511 7.13 -68.91 -5.93
N THR A 512 7.01 -67.68 -6.45
CA THR A 512 8.16 -66.93 -6.98
C THR A 512 8.89 -66.23 -5.85
N LEU A 513 10.17 -66.56 -5.66
CA LEU A 513 11.04 -65.81 -4.75
C LEU A 513 11.36 -64.42 -5.34
N ALA A 514 11.36 -63.40 -4.50
CA ALA A 514 11.91 -62.08 -4.82
C ALA A 514 13.44 -62.11 -4.77
N GLU A 515 14.09 -61.23 -5.55
CA GLU A 515 15.54 -61.02 -5.45
C GLU A 515 15.90 -60.32 -4.13
N VAL A 516 17.08 -60.63 -3.60
CA VAL A 516 17.58 -60.05 -2.33
C VAL A 516 18.37 -58.78 -2.65
N GLU A 517 17.98 -57.66 -2.05
CA GLU A 517 18.62 -56.36 -2.23
C GLU A 517 19.62 -56.07 -1.10
N GLY A 518 20.61 -55.21 -1.40
CA GLY A 518 21.51 -54.63 -0.39
C GLY A 518 22.65 -55.55 0.06
N ASN A 519 23.38 -55.12 1.09
CA ASN A 519 24.67 -55.70 1.46
C ASN A 519 24.63 -56.37 2.86
N PRO A 520 24.74 -57.72 2.98
CA PRO A 520 24.80 -58.39 4.29
C PRO A 520 26.12 -58.19 5.06
N TYR A 521 27.08 -57.46 4.47
CA TYR A 521 28.34 -57.01 5.06
C TYR A 521 28.47 -55.48 4.98
N ARG A 522 27.34 -54.76 5.08
CA ARG A 522 27.24 -53.29 5.06
C ARG A 522 28.09 -52.63 6.14
N ASP A 523 28.17 -53.21 7.33
CA ASP A 523 29.03 -52.79 8.44
C ASP A 523 30.53 -52.84 8.08
N VAL A 524 30.99 -53.92 7.44
CA VAL A 524 32.38 -54.06 6.97
C VAL A 524 32.65 -53.06 5.84
N TRP A 525 31.72 -52.92 4.90
CA TRP A 525 31.80 -51.91 3.84
C TRP A 525 31.91 -50.49 4.42
N LYS A 526 31.10 -50.17 5.44
CA LYS A 526 31.08 -48.87 6.12
C LYS A 526 32.35 -48.61 6.89
N ALA A 527 32.90 -49.63 7.57
CA ALA A 527 34.22 -49.55 8.21
C ALA A 527 35.35 -49.36 7.18
N CYS A 528 35.24 -49.93 5.98
CA CYS A 528 36.17 -49.69 4.87
C CYS A 528 36.04 -48.28 4.26
N ALA A 529 34.81 -47.80 4.01
CA ALA A 529 34.54 -46.45 3.51
C ALA A 529 34.97 -45.35 4.50
N TRP A 530 34.80 -45.60 5.81
CA TRP A 530 35.36 -44.73 6.86
C TRP A 530 36.90 -44.71 6.81
N LYS A 531 37.56 -45.87 6.66
CA LYS A 531 39.04 -45.93 6.53
C LYS A 531 39.52 -45.22 5.26
N MET A 532 38.80 -45.39 4.14
CA MET A 532 39.11 -44.75 2.84
C MET A 532 38.96 -43.22 2.87
N SER A 533 37.87 -42.69 3.43
CA SER A 533 37.65 -41.23 3.53
C SER A 533 38.70 -40.53 4.41
N ASN A 534 39.34 -41.24 5.35
CA ASN A 534 40.44 -40.70 6.16
C ASN A 534 41.83 -40.82 5.53
N GLU A 535 42.02 -41.54 4.42
CA GLU A 535 43.33 -41.66 3.76
C GLU A 535 43.60 -40.47 2.84
N ASN A 536 44.59 -39.64 3.21
CA ASN A 536 44.92 -38.36 2.55
C ASN A 536 45.52 -38.50 1.12
N LYS A 537 45.53 -39.70 0.53
CA LYS A 537 45.98 -39.96 -0.85
C LYS A 537 44.85 -39.81 -1.88
N PHE A 538 43.60 -39.95 -1.45
CA PHE A 538 42.42 -39.80 -2.30
C PHE A 538 42.04 -38.32 -2.47
N GLY A 539 41.36 -37.98 -3.57
CA GLY A 539 40.91 -36.62 -3.85
C GLY A 539 39.83 -36.13 -2.88
N LEU A 540 39.64 -34.81 -2.79
CA LEU A 540 38.64 -34.17 -1.92
C LEU A 540 37.24 -34.79 -2.10
N TYR A 541 36.75 -34.81 -3.34
CA TYR A 541 35.40 -35.28 -3.64
C TYR A 541 35.25 -36.81 -3.50
N GLU A 542 36.29 -37.61 -3.76
CA GLU A 542 36.24 -39.04 -3.50
C GLU A 542 36.11 -39.34 -2.00
N ARG A 543 36.87 -38.63 -1.17
CA ARG A 543 36.81 -38.75 0.29
C ARG A 543 35.44 -38.30 0.80
N ALA A 544 34.86 -37.24 0.23
CA ALA A 544 33.51 -36.77 0.54
C ALA A 544 32.41 -37.76 0.10
N VAL A 545 32.53 -38.37 -1.07
CA VAL A 545 31.59 -39.41 -1.58
C VAL A 545 31.53 -40.61 -0.65
N TYR A 546 32.68 -41.14 -0.20
CA TYR A 546 32.66 -42.24 0.78
C TYR A 546 32.31 -41.77 2.19
N ALA A 547 32.59 -40.51 2.55
CA ALA A 547 32.19 -39.93 3.84
C ALA A 547 30.68 -39.78 4.00
N SER A 548 29.94 -39.41 2.95
CA SER A 548 28.48 -39.20 3.01
C SER A 548 27.71 -40.48 3.34
N PHE A 549 28.19 -41.64 2.87
CA PHE A 549 27.61 -42.95 3.14
C PHE A 549 28.24 -43.70 4.33
N SER A 550 29.33 -43.18 4.91
CA SER A 550 29.97 -43.75 6.11
C SER A 550 29.83 -42.88 7.36
N GLY A 551 29.12 -41.76 7.27
CA GLY A 551 28.85 -40.83 8.37
C GLY A 551 30.06 -40.02 8.84
N ASN A 552 31.08 -39.82 7.99
CA ASN A 552 32.33 -39.16 8.36
C ASN A 552 32.28 -37.63 8.13
N LEU A 553 31.57 -36.92 9.01
CA LEU A 553 31.31 -35.47 8.91
C LEU A 553 32.59 -34.64 8.64
N ASN A 554 33.68 -34.97 9.34
CA ASN A 554 34.97 -34.26 9.24
C ASN A 554 35.58 -34.27 7.82
N GLN A 555 35.28 -35.29 7.01
CA GLN A 555 35.78 -35.42 5.63
C GLN A 555 34.72 -35.05 4.59
N LEU A 556 33.47 -34.82 5.01
CA LEU A 556 32.35 -34.36 4.19
C LEU A 556 32.28 -32.82 4.13
N ILE A 557 32.40 -32.15 5.29
CA ILE A 557 32.40 -30.68 5.42
C ILE A 557 33.36 -29.96 4.45
N PRO A 558 34.60 -30.43 4.20
CA PRO A 558 35.53 -29.77 3.29
C PRO A 558 35.01 -29.61 1.85
N ALA A 559 34.12 -30.50 1.39
CA ALA A 559 33.53 -30.46 0.04
C ALA A 559 32.20 -29.70 -0.05
N CYS A 560 31.63 -29.25 1.08
CA CYS A 560 30.37 -28.51 1.13
C CYS A 560 30.62 -27.01 0.83
N GLU A 561 29.83 -26.37 -0.05
CA GLU A 561 30.06 -24.98 -0.46
C GLU A 561 28.98 -24.00 0.06
N SER A 562 27.72 -24.44 0.13
CA SER A 562 26.55 -23.65 0.57
C SER A 562 26.06 -24.01 1.99
N TRP A 563 25.23 -23.16 2.58
CA TRP A 563 24.51 -23.44 3.84
C TRP A 563 23.69 -24.73 3.74
N GLU A 564 23.02 -24.94 2.61
CA GLU A 564 22.25 -26.15 2.29
C GLU A 564 23.13 -27.41 2.25
N ASP A 565 24.37 -27.33 1.75
CA ASP A 565 25.31 -28.46 1.74
C ASP A 565 25.79 -28.82 3.14
N PHE A 566 26.11 -27.82 3.97
CA PHE A 566 26.48 -28.07 5.36
C PHE A 566 25.31 -28.68 6.13
N LEU A 567 24.11 -28.10 6.02
CA LEU A 567 22.90 -28.62 6.67
C LEU A 567 22.62 -30.07 6.25
N TRP A 568 22.73 -30.38 4.95
CA TRP A 568 22.60 -31.74 4.42
C TRP A 568 23.67 -32.66 5.02
N ALA A 569 24.93 -32.25 5.04
CA ALA A 569 26.02 -33.05 5.59
C ALA A 569 25.81 -33.37 7.08
N TYR A 570 25.43 -32.39 7.90
CA TYR A 570 25.12 -32.60 9.31
C TYR A 570 23.92 -33.54 9.52
N TYR A 571 22.81 -33.34 8.81
CA TYR A 571 21.61 -34.18 8.95
C TYR A 571 21.84 -35.60 8.44
N LYS A 572 22.55 -35.78 7.32
CA LYS A 572 22.91 -37.10 6.76
C LYS A 572 23.71 -37.91 7.78
N VAL A 573 24.71 -37.31 8.43
CA VAL A 573 25.48 -37.97 9.49
C VAL A 573 24.64 -38.23 10.75
N MET A 574 23.81 -37.28 11.18
CA MET A 574 22.95 -37.43 12.36
C MET A 574 21.98 -38.63 12.22
N ILE A 575 21.33 -38.77 11.07
CA ILE A 575 20.42 -39.90 10.80
C ILE A 575 21.20 -41.19 10.58
N ASP A 576 22.32 -41.15 9.85
CA ASP A 576 23.18 -42.32 9.64
C ASP A 576 23.63 -42.95 10.98
N VAL A 577 24.05 -42.13 11.96
CA VAL A 577 24.39 -42.59 13.32
C VAL A 577 23.16 -43.15 14.05
N ARG A 578 22.00 -42.49 13.96
CA ARG A 578 20.74 -42.96 14.58
C ARG A 578 20.25 -44.30 13.99
N VAL A 579 20.45 -44.50 12.69
CA VAL A 579 20.14 -45.73 11.94
C VAL A 579 21.05 -46.88 12.39
N GLU A 580 22.38 -46.67 12.49
CA GLU A 580 23.26 -47.72 13.01
C GLU A 580 22.93 -48.09 14.45
N GLN A 581 22.48 -47.16 15.29
CA GLN A 581 22.07 -47.48 16.66
C GLN A 581 20.92 -48.50 16.70
N GLU A 582 19.86 -48.34 15.87
CA GLU A 582 18.80 -49.36 15.79
C GLU A 582 19.29 -50.66 15.17
N LEU A 583 20.12 -50.62 14.12
CA LEU A 583 20.66 -51.84 13.49
C LEU A 583 21.54 -52.63 14.45
N HIS A 584 22.38 -51.96 15.23
CA HIS A 584 23.20 -52.59 16.27
C HIS A 584 22.33 -53.19 17.39
N LEU A 585 21.28 -52.48 17.84
CA LEU A 585 20.33 -52.99 18.84
C LEU A 585 19.55 -54.22 18.35
N ASN A 586 19.23 -54.27 17.06
CA ASN A 586 18.45 -55.35 16.42
C ASN A 586 19.33 -56.30 15.58
N SER A 587 20.64 -56.41 15.92
CA SER A 587 21.62 -57.19 15.16
C SER A 587 21.18 -58.64 14.95
N ARG A 588 21.33 -59.14 13.71
CA ARG A 588 21.12 -60.56 13.39
C ARG A 588 22.02 -61.45 14.26
N SER A 589 21.44 -62.46 14.89
CA SER A 589 22.16 -63.34 15.84
C SER A 589 23.11 -64.35 15.19
N ASP A 590 23.25 -64.35 13.87
CA ASP A 590 24.11 -65.26 13.10
C ASP A 590 25.55 -64.74 12.89
N ARG A 591 25.80 -63.45 13.18
CA ARG A 591 27.07 -62.78 12.89
C ARG A 591 27.42 -61.71 13.93
N GLN A 592 28.72 -61.50 14.19
CA GLN A 592 29.20 -60.33 14.92
C GLN A 592 29.39 -59.15 13.97
N VAL A 593 28.84 -57.99 14.34
CA VAL A 593 28.95 -56.73 13.60
C VAL A 593 30.33 -56.10 13.83
N GLU A 594 30.95 -55.59 12.77
CA GLU A 594 32.22 -54.84 12.80
C GLU A 594 32.02 -53.50 13.51
N ASN A 595 32.87 -53.19 14.49
CA ASN A 595 32.69 -52.00 15.31
C ASN A 595 33.28 -50.76 14.60
N LEU A 596 32.43 -49.76 14.34
CA LEU A 596 32.85 -48.46 13.84
C LEU A 596 33.66 -47.70 14.93
N PRO A 597 34.65 -46.85 14.56
CA PRO A 597 35.51 -46.15 15.52
C PRO A 597 34.74 -45.25 16.49
N SER A 598 35.29 -44.92 17.67
CA SER A 598 34.57 -44.05 18.63
C SER A 598 34.18 -42.71 18.00
N ALA A 599 35.06 -42.10 17.21
CA ALA A 599 34.82 -40.85 16.49
C ALA A 599 33.65 -40.88 15.48
N TYR A 600 33.06 -42.05 15.20
CA TYR A 600 31.78 -42.16 14.50
C TYR A 600 30.60 -41.95 15.47
N TRP A 601 30.63 -42.59 16.65
CA TRP A 601 29.59 -42.57 17.68
C TRP A 601 29.63 -41.33 18.57
N ASP A 602 30.82 -40.74 18.77
CA ASP A 602 31.05 -39.54 19.60
C ASP A 602 30.42 -38.26 18.98
N GLN A 603 29.84 -38.36 17.77
CA GLN A 603 29.18 -37.29 17.02
C GLN A 603 27.80 -36.95 17.61
N ASN A 604 27.79 -36.27 18.77
CA ASN A 604 26.59 -35.86 19.50
C ASN A 604 25.86 -34.66 18.84
N LEU A 605 25.36 -34.88 17.63
CA LEU A 605 24.56 -33.93 16.84
C LEU A 605 23.09 -33.91 17.30
N THR A 606 22.49 -32.72 17.32
CA THR A 606 21.04 -32.50 17.45
C THR A 606 20.66 -31.32 16.55
N PRO A 607 19.39 -31.18 16.12
CA PRO A 607 18.95 -30.09 15.24
C PRO A 607 19.41 -28.69 15.69
N GLU A 608 19.30 -28.41 16.98
CA GLU A 608 19.63 -27.09 17.58
C GLU A 608 21.13 -26.81 17.43
N LYS A 609 21.98 -27.77 17.82
CA LYS A 609 23.45 -27.66 17.70
C LYS A 609 23.90 -27.52 16.25
N ILE A 610 23.22 -28.18 15.32
CA ILE A 610 23.53 -28.07 13.89
C ILE A 610 23.31 -26.63 13.43
N PHE A 611 22.21 -25.99 13.84
CA PHE A 611 21.97 -24.58 13.53
C PHE A 611 22.87 -23.60 14.32
N GLU A 612 23.33 -23.96 15.53
CA GLU A 612 24.37 -23.22 16.25
C GLU A 612 25.73 -23.27 15.52
N GLU A 613 26.19 -24.45 15.09
CA GLU A 613 27.42 -24.64 14.31
C GLU A 613 27.35 -23.99 12.91
N LEU A 614 26.18 -23.93 12.29
CA LEU A 614 25.96 -23.17 11.05
C LEU A 614 26.10 -21.65 11.29
N LYS A 615 25.58 -21.14 12.41
CA LYS A 615 25.70 -19.72 12.83
C LYS A 615 27.11 -19.34 13.29
N SER A 616 27.91 -20.28 13.79
CA SER A 616 29.31 -20.08 14.18
C SER A 616 30.32 -20.49 13.09
N CYS A 617 29.84 -20.97 11.93
CA CYS A 617 30.65 -21.61 10.89
C CYS A 617 31.88 -20.78 10.46
N SER A 618 33.02 -21.47 10.27
CA SER A 618 34.28 -20.84 9.83
C SER A 618 34.24 -20.27 8.40
N LYS A 619 33.25 -20.66 7.58
CA LYS A 619 33.02 -20.09 6.25
C LYS A 619 32.09 -18.87 6.34
N GLU A 620 32.66 -17.69 6.11
CA GLU A 620 31.95 -16.39 6.08
C GLU A 620 30.73 -16.39 5.13
N SER A 621 30.77 -17.12 4.01
CA SER A 621 29.64 -17.28 3.10
C SER A 621 28.44 -17.99 3.74
N VAL A 622 28.69 -19.11 4.43
CA VAL A 622 27.66 -19.92 5.12
C VAL A 622 27.04 -19.13 6.26
N ARG A 623 27.85 -18.37 7.01
CA ARG A 623 27.35 -17.49 8.08
C ARG A 623 26.41 -16.40 7.55
N ARG A 624 26.79 -15.68 6.48
CA ARG A 624 25.91 -14.67 5.85
C ARG A 624 24.64 -15.30 5.26
N GLN A 625 24.73 -16.53 4.76
CA GLN A 625 23.55 -17.27 4.32
C GLN A 625 22.64 -17.64 5.50
N ALA A 626 23.17 -18.02 6.67
CA ALA A 626 22.37 -18.27 7.87
C ALA A 626 21.64 -17.01 8.41
N GLU A 627 22.12 -15.81 8.04
CA GLU A 627 21.49 -14.52 8.34
C GLU A 627 20.37 -14.13 7.34
N HIS A 628 20.12 -14.91 6.28
CA HIS A 628 19.05 -14.63 5.32
C HIS A 628 17.66 -15.00 5.86
N HIS A 629 16.68 -14.10 5.68
CA HIS A 629 15.28 -14.27 6.07
C HIS A 629 14.71 -15.69 5.83
N HIS A 630 14.84 -16.23 4.61
CA HIS A 630 14.33 -17.57 4.29
C HIS A 630 15.05 -18.70 5.05
N HIS A 631 16.36 -18.61 5.28
CA HIS A 631 17.08 -19.63 6.05
C HIS A 631 16.78 -19.55 7.56
N ILE A 632 16.49 -18.34 8.07
CA ILE A 632 15.96 -18.15 9.43
C ILE A 632 14.56 -18.80 9.54
N ILE A 633 13.66 -18.52 8.58
CA ILE A 633 12.33 -19.13 8.48
C ILE A 633 12.43 -20.67 8.43
N GLN A 634 13.25 -21.22 7.54
CA GLN A 634 13.49 -22.66 7.41
C GLN A 634 14.05 -23.27 8.70
N THR A 635 15.00 -22.60 9.37
CA THR A 635 15.55 -23.03 10.66
C THR A 635 14.47 -23.18 11.72
N HIS A 636 13.61 -22.16 11.90
CA HIS A 636 12.53 -22.22 12.90
C HIS A 636 11.43 -23.21 12.53
N ILE A 637 11.11 -23.40 11.25
CA ILE A 637 10.17 -24.44 10.79
C ILE A 637 10.71 -25.83 11.11
N ILE A 638 11.99 -26.09 10.86
CA ILE A 638 12.61 -27.39 11.16
C ILE A 638 12.59 -27.65 12.67
N LEU A 639 12.95 -26.65 13.49
CA LEU A 639 12.91 -26.71 14.96
C LEU A 639 11.49 -26.63 15.59
N ASP A 640 10.45 -26.41 14.78
CA ASP A 640 9.05 -26.20 15.19
C ASP A 640 8.80 -24.98 16.13
N ASP A 641 9.76 -24.04 16.21
CA ASP A 641 9.65 -22.83 17.02
C ASP A 641 8.94 -21.68 16.26
N ILE A 642 7.62 -21.83 16.17
CA ILE A 642 6.77 -20.90 15.42
C ILE A 642 6.52 -19.61 16.22
N GLN A 643 6.55 -19.65 17.55
CA GLN A 643 6.38 -18.45 18.38
C GLN A 643 7.64 -17.57 18.41
N GLY A 644 8.84 -18.15 18.31
CA GLY A 644 10.07 -17.40 18.06
C GLY A 644 10.10 -16.81 16.65
N LEU A 645 9.70 -17.59 15.64
CA LEU A 645 9.65 -17.11 14.26
C LEU A 645 8.70 -15.91 14.09
N LEU A 646 7.50 -15.96 14.67
CA LEU A 646 6.54 -14.85 14.61
C LEU A 646 7.06 -13.59 15.32
N LYS A 647 7.90 -13.70 16.35
CA LYS A 647 8.55 -12.54 17.00
C LYS A 647 9.60 -11.93 16.10
N ILE A 648 10.51 -12.74 15.56
CA ILE A 648 11.56 -12.30 14.62
C ILE A 648 10.92 -11.64 13.37
N MET A 649 9.83 -12.20 12.85
CA MET A 649 9.05 -11.60 11.76
C MET A 649 8.48 -10.22 12.11
N ASN A 650 8.14 -9.94 13.37
CA ASN A 650 7.67 -8.63 13.83
C ASN A 650 8.84 -7.67 14.12
N GLU A 651 9.99 -8.17 14.57
CA GLU A 651 11.22 -7.38 14.72
C GLU A 651 11.66 -6.80 13.36
N TRP A 652 11.59 -7.59 12.29
CA TRP A 652 11.83 -7.12 10.91
C TRP A 652 10.90 -5.97 10.47
N LEU A 653 9.68 -5.86 11.02
CA LEU A 653 8.79 -4.72 10.73
C LEU A 653 9.22 -3.41 11.42
N GLN A 654 10.12 -3.46 12.39
CA GLN A 654 10.62 -2.30 13.14
C GLN A 654 12.01 -1.83 12.69
N ASP A 655 12.73 -2.65 11.92
CA ASP A 655 14.07 -2.33 11.39
C ASP A 655 14.03 -1.21 10.33
N GLU A 656 15.09 -0.40 10.25
CA GLU A 656 15.21 0.67 9.23
C GLU A 656 15.24 0.13 7.78
N ASN A 657 15.56 -1.16 7.60
CA ASN A 657 15.48 -1.87 6.32
C ASN A 657 14.24 -2.78 6.32
N SER A 658 13.06 -2.21 6.06
CA SER A 658 11.81 -2.98 6.05
C SER A 658 11.86 -4.17 5.06
N PRO A 659 11.19 -5.30 5.39
CA PRO A 659 11.18 -6.48 4.53
C PRO A 659 10.52 -6.16 3.19
N SER A 660 11.13 -6.66 2.11
CA SER A 660 10.63 -6.45 0.74
C SER A 660 9.18 -6.93 0.56
N ASN A 661 8.47 -6.35 -0.39
CA ASN A 661 7.05 -6.59 -0.68
C ASN A 661 6.75 -8.10 -0.90
N HIS A 662 7.70 -8.85 -1.48
CA HIS A 662 7.64 -10.31 -1.63
C HIS A 662 7.80 -11.07 -0.30
N MET A 663 8.69 -10.62 0.59
CA MET A 663 8.85 -11.17 1.93
C MET A 663 7.62 -10.88 2.80
N LEU A 664 7.04 -9.67 2.73
CA LEU A 664 5.76 -9.36 3.36
C LEU A 664 4.62 -10.25 2.84
N ARG A 665 4.56 -10.53 1.52
CA ARG A 665 3.63 -11.53 0.96
C ARG A 665 3.85 -12.89 1.60
N PHE A 666 5.09 -13.39 1.63
CA PHE A 666 5.40 -14.69 2.24
C PHE A 666 4.98 -14.74 3.71
N MET A 667 5.37 -13.75 4.52
CA MET A 667 5.03 -13.65 5.95
C MET A 667 3.51 -13.69 6.18
N ALA A 668 2.74 -12.91 5.41
CA ALA A 668 1.29 -12.91 5.48
C ALA A 668 0.67 -14.27 5.11
N HIS A 669 1.12 -14.89 4.01
CA HIS A 669 0.58 -16.18 3.57
C HIS A 669 1.00 -17.34 4.49
N PHE A 670 2.16 -17.24 5.13
CA PHE A 670 2.58 -18.17 6.18
C PHE A 670 1.66 -18.07 7.41
N VAL A 671 1.33 -16.86 7.87
CA VAL A 671 0.32 -16.64 8.93
C VAL A 671 -1.05 -17.20 8.54
N LEU A 672 -1.49 -17.01 7.29
CA LEU A 672 -2.76 -17.57 6.80
C LEU A 672 -2.71 -19.11 6.73
N PHE A 673 -1.58 -19.70 6.32
CA PHE A 673 -1.35 -21.14 6.35
C PHE A 673 -1.43 -21.70 7.79
N LEU A 674 -0.79 -21.06 8.77
CA LEU A 674 -0.84 -21.48 10.18
C LEU A 674 -2.28 -21.46 10.71
N ARG A 675 -3.01 -20.36 10.47
CA ARG A 675 -4.42 -20.21 10.84
C ARG A 675 -5.31 -21.28 10.18
N ALA A 676 -5.14 -21.52 8.87
CA ALA A 676 -5.92 -22.52 8.14
C ALA A 676 -5.58 -23.97 8.55
N SER A 677 -4.35 -24.21 9.02
CA SER A 677 -3.91 -25.48 9.62
C SER A 677 -4.44 -25.71 11.05
N GLY A 678 -5.06 -24.70 11.69
CA GLY A 678 -5.50 -24.77 13.08
C GLY A 678 -4.36 -24.67 14.11
N LEU A 679 -3.19 -24.15 13.71
CA LEU A 679 -2.04 -23.93 14.60
C LEU A 679 -2.21 -22.62 15.38
N GLU A 680 -1.78 -22.61 16.65
CA GLU A 680 -1.97 -21.46 17.55
C GLU A 680 -1.11 -20.24 17.15
N THR A 681 -1.61 -19.40 16.24
CA THR A 681 -1.05 -18.06 16.02
C THR A 681 -1.51 -17.12 17.13
N GLN A 682 -0.58 -16.56 17.91
CA GLN A 682 -0.91 -15.48 18.84
C GLN A 682 -1.38 -14.25 18.04
N GLU A 683 -2.63 -13.80 18.22
CA GLU A 683 -3.22 -12.64 17.52
C GLU A 683 -2.35 -11.39 17.61
N GLU A 684 -1.73 -11.16 18.77
CA GLU A 684 -0.80 -10.05 19.04
C GLU A 684 0.42 -10.05 18.10
N LEU A 685 0.84 -11.22 17.61
CA LEU A 685 1.97 -11.39 16.70
C LEU A 685 1.55 -11.57 15.24
N SER A 686 0.38 -12.16 14.97
CA SER A 686 -0.07 -12.45 13.60
C SER A 686 -0.76 -11.26 12.92
N CYS A 687 -1.53 -10.47 13.66
CA CYS A 687 -2.28 -9.34 13.11
C CYS A 687 -1.42 -8.16 12.64
N PRO A 688 -0.30 -7.78 13.29
CA PRO A 688 0.59 -6.76 12.75
C PRO A 688 1.22 -7.15 11.41
N LEU A 689 1.59 -8.44 11.24
CA LEU A 689 2.16 -8.97 9.99
C LEU A 689 1.15 -8.86 8.82
N LEU A 690 -0.10 -9.25 9.06
CA LEU A 690 -1.17 -9.11 8.07
C LEU A 690 -1.50 -7.65 7.78
N LYS A 691 -1.53 -6.79 8.81
CA LYS A 691 -1.79 -5.35 8.62
C LYS A 691 -0.67 -4.65 7.84
N ALA A 692 0.60 -5.01 8.09
CA ALA A 692 1.74 -4.49 7.33
C ALA A 692 1.69 -4.91 5.85
N TYR A 693 1.28 -6.16 5.55
CA TYR A 693 1.08 -6.59 4.17
C TYR A 693 -0.10 -5.88 3.50
N VAL A 694 -1.24 -5.69 4.20
CA VAL A 694 -2.36 -4.89 3.68
C VAL A 694 -1.94 -3.43 3.43
N GLN A 695 -1.14 -2.82 4.30
CA GLN A 695 -0.60 -1.48 4.08
C GLN A 695 0.31 -1.42 2.85
N ASN A 696 1.24 -2.37 2.68
CA ASN A 696 2.06 -2.46 1.46
C ASN A 696 1.19 -2.57 0.19
N LEU A 697 0.08 -3.32 0.22
CA LEU A 697 -0.84 -3.43 -0.92
C LEU A 697 -1.58 -2.12 -1.22
N ILE A 698 -1.86 -1.30 -0.21
CA ILE A 698 -2.39 0.06 -0.37
C ILE A 698 -1.31 0.96 -1.01
N ASP A 699 -0.09 0.94 -0.47
CA ASP A 699 1.04 1.77 -0.92
C ASP A 699 1.51 1.44 -2.35
N ASP A 700 1.47 0.16 -2.75
CA ASP A 700 1.74 -0.30 -4.13
C ASP A 700 0.56 -0.02 -5.11
N CYS A 701 -0.56 0.52 -4.63
CA CYS A 701 -1.83 0.72 -5.34
C CYS A 701 -2.47 -0.58 -5.89
N GLN A 702 -2.32 -1.71 -5.20
CA GLN A 702 -2.83 -3.03 -5.61
C GLN A 702 -4.32 -3.23 -5.25
N VAL A 703 -5.16 -2.30 -5.71
CA VAL A 703 -6.62 -2.21 -5.45
C VAL A 703 -7.37 -3.57 -5.50
N PRO A 704 -7.15 -4.48 -6.47
CA PRO A 704 -7.86 -5.76 -6.53
C PRO A 704 -7.53 -6.75 -5.40
N LEU A 705 -6.44 -6.52 -4.67
CA LEU A 705 -5.93 -7.40 -3.62
C LEU A 705 -6.40 -6.94 -2.23
N VAL A 706 -6.41 -5.62 -1.97
CA VAL A 706 -6.64 -5.02 -0.64
C VAL A 706 -7.86 -5.63 0.06
N ALA A 707 -9.05 -5.61 -0.56
CA ALA A 707 -10.29 -6.08 0.06
C ALA A 707 -10.21 -7.54 0.58
N THR A 708 -9.59 -8.43 -0.19
CA THR A 708 -9.48 -9.86 0.16
C THR A 708 -8.54 -10.08 1.34
N TYR A 709 -7.44 -9.33 1.43
CA TYR A 709 -6.51 -9.46 2.56
C TYR A 709 -6.98 -8.69 3.79
N THR A 710 -7.67 -7.55 3.64
CA THR A 710 -8.29 -6.84 4.76
C THR A 710 -9.33 -7.72 5.46
N ALA A 711 -10.10 -8.54 4.73
CA ALA A 711 -11.05 -9.51 5.31
C ALA A 711 -10.38 -10.59 6.20
N THR A 712 -9.04 -10.72 6.18
CA THR A 712 -8.29 -11.64 7.07
C THR A 712 -7.87 -11.00 8.41
N LEU A 713 -8.10 -9.69 8.59
CA LEU A 713 -7.87 -8.98 9.84
C LEU A 713 -9.04 -9.15 10.83
N PRO A 714 -8.84 -8.94 12.14
CA PRO A 714 -9.92 -8.87 13.12
C PRO A 714 -10.95 -7.77 12.75
N PRO A 715 -12.26 -7.96 12.98
CA PRO A 715 -13.32 -7.05 12.51
C PRO A 715 -13.11 -5.57 12.86
N GLU A 716 -12.59 -5.29 14.06
CA GLU A 716 -12.26 -3.93 14.52
C GLU A 716 -11.24 -3.24 13.59
N LEU A 717 -10.23 -3.98 13.12
CA LEU A 717 -9.21 -3.48 12.21
C LEU A 717 -9.63 -3.50 10.73
N GLN A 718 -10.63 -4.30 10.35
CA GLN A 718 -11.15 -4.33 8.98
C GLN A 718 -11.73 -2.97 8.58
N ILE A 719 -12.56 -2.40 9.46
CA ILE A 719 -13.26 -1.13 9.24
C ILE A 719 -12.25 0.01 9.09
N ASP A 720 -11.38 0.21 10.08
CA ASP A 720 -10.39 1.29 10.06
C ASP A 720 -9.42 1.18 8.87
N THR A 721 -8.93 -0.02 8.58
CA THR A 721 -7.91 -0.22 7.53
C THR A 721 -8.51 -0.07 6.13
N TYR A 722 -9.75 -0.56 5.89
CA TYR A 722 -10.40 -0.34 4.60
C TYR A 722 -10.94 1.08 4.44
N ALA A 723 -11.40 1.72 5.52
CA ALA A 723 -11.81 3.13 5.45
C ALA A 723 -10.63 4.02 5.03
N TYR A 724 -9.48 3.87 5.69
CA TYR A 724 -8.25 4.60 5.33
C TYR A 724 -7.84 4.41 3.86
N PHE A 725 -7.96 3.19 3.33
CA PHE A 725 -7.74 2.92 1.90
C PHE A 725 -8.71 3.67 0.98
N LEU A 726 -9.99 3.73 1.32
CA LEU A 726 -11.00 4.42 0.51
C LEU A 726 -10.88 5.96 0.55
N GLU A 727 -10.31 6.54 1.62
CA GLU A 727 -10.18 8.00 1.79
C GLU A 727 -9.34 8.69 0.70
N GLU A 728 -8.36 8.00 0.11
CA GLU A 728 -7.53 8.51 -0.99
C GLU A 728 -8.12 8.24 -2.39
N ILE A 729 -9.23 7.50 -2.52
CA ILE A 729 -9.82 7.18 -3.83
C ILE A 729 -10.66 8.35 -4.35
N ILE A 730 -10.19 8.98 -5.44
CA ILE A 730 -10.84 10.13 -6.06
C ILE A 730 -11.81 9.71 -7.19
N ASP A 731 -11.45 8.76 -8.07
CA ASP A 731 -12.30 8.46 -9.23
C ASP A 731 -13.60 7.71 -8.87
N ARG A 732 -14.71 8.21 -9.38
CA ARG A 732 -16.06 7.71 -9.11
C ARG A 732 -16.26 6.22 -9.48
N LYS A 733 -15.65 5.74 -10.56
CA LYS A 733 -15.80 4.33 -10.98
C LYS A 733 -14.92 3.43 -10.14
N GLU A 734 -13.72 3.88 -9.79
CA GLU A 734 -12.83 3.17 -8.87
C GLU A 734 -13.46 3.03 -7.50
N ARG A 735 -14.13 4.08 -6.97
CA ARG A 735 -14.95 3.99 -5.76
C ARG A 735 -15.96 2.84 -5.82
N GLN A 736 -16.78 2.79 -6.88
CA GLN A 736 -17.77 1.72 -7.06
C GLN A 736 -17.13 0.33 -7.12
N ARG A 737 -16.05 0.18 -7.89
CA ARG A 737 -15.27 -1.07 -8.00
C ARG A 737 -14.71 -1.52 -6.64
N CYS A 738 -14.28 -0.61 -5.79
CA CYS A 738 -13.81 -0.95 -4.45
C CYS A 738 -14.95 -1.41 -3.53
N LEU A 739 -16.15 -0.83 -3.63
CA LEU A 739 -17.32 -1.33 -2.90
C LEU A 739 -17.75 -2.72 -3.40
N GLU A 740 -17.76 -2.96 -4.71
CA GLU A 740 -17.99 -4.29 -5.31
C GLU A 740 -16.96 -5.33 -4.83
N LEU A 741 -15.68 -4.95 -4.75
CA LEU A 741 -14.61 -5.80 -4.21
C LEU A 741 -14.79 -6.08 -2.71
N ALA A 742 -15.18 -5.07 -1.91
CA ALA A 742 -15.43 -5.22 -0.48
C ALA A 742 -16.64 -6.13 -0.20
N GLU A 743 -17.74 -5.97 -0.93
CA GLU A 743 -18.91 -6.85 -0.86
C GLU A 743 -18.52 -8.30 -1.25
N SER A 744 -17.74 -8.48 -2.32
CA SER A 744 -17.26 -9.81 -2.75
C SER A 744 -16.32 -10.48 -1.73
N ALA A 745 -15.65 -9.69 -0.88
CA ALA A 745 -14.78 -10.17 0.20
C ALA A 745 -15.52 -10.37 1.54
N GLY A 746 -16.81 -10.03 1.62
CA GLY A 746 -17.61 -10.15 2.84
C GLY A 746 -17.35 -9.07 3.91
N LEU A 747 -16.75 -7.94 3.52
CA LEU A 747 -16.54 -6.79 4.42
C LEU A 747 -17.86 -6.05 4.69
N ASP A 748 -18.00 -5.43 5.87
CA ASP A 748 -19.15 -4.57 6.18
C ASP A 748 -19.03 -3.21 5.47
N VAL A 749 -19.50 -3.18 4.22
CA VAL A 749 -19.57 -1.99 3.37
C VAL A 749 -20.36 -0.85 4.03
N GLN A 750 -21.37 -1.15 4.87
CA GLN A 750 -22.23 -0.12 5.46
C GLN A 750 -21.51 0.63 6.58
N THR A 751 -20.82 -0.09 7.48
CA THR A 751 -20.02 0.55 8.53
C THR A 751 -18.75 1.19 7.95
N ILE A 752 -18.07 0.53 7.00
CA ILE A 752 -16.89 1.07 6.30
C ILE A 752 -17.18 2.43 5.67
N THR A 753 -18.21 2.54 4.82
CA THR A 753 -18.51 3.80 4.10
C THR A 753 -19.01 4.90 5.03
N LYS A 754 -19.63 4.55 6.18
CA LYS A 754 -19.88 5.51 7.26
C LYS A 754 -18.56 6.04 7.82
N THR A 755 -17.66 5.17 8.26
CA THR A 755 -16.36 5.56 8.82
C THR A 755 -15.55 6.44 7.88
N VAL A 756 -15.51 6.13 6.57
CA VAL A 756 -14.88 6.98 5.53
C VAL A 756 -15.43 8.40 5.55
N VAL A 757 -16.76 8.56 5.58
CA VAL A 757 -17.38 9.89 5.59
C VAL A 757 -17.13 10.62 6.91
N GLU A 758 -17.12 9.92 8.04
CA GLU A 758 -16.83 10.52 9.35
C GLU A 758 -15.36 10.95 9.50
N ASN A 759 -14.42 10.18 8.93
CA ASN A 759 -13.01 10.53 8.86
C ASN A 759 -12.77 11.77 7.98
N ILE A 760 -13.30 11.79 6.74
CA ILE A 760 -13.15 12.93 5.82
C ILE A 760 -13.86 14.19 6.35
N ARG A 761 -15.03 14.03 6.99
CA ARG A 761 -15.73 15.13 7.70
C ARG A 761 -14.84 15.70 8.82
N GLY A 762 -14.21 14.81 9.57
CA GLY A 762 -13.40 15.08 10.75
C GLY A 762 -14.19 14.94 12.06
N LYS A 763 -13.45 14.77 13.16
CA LYS A 763 -13.98 14.75 14.53
C LYS A 763 -14.31 16.18 14.98
N ASP A 764 -15.61 16.45 15.09
CA ASP A 764 -16.28 17.64 15.60
C ASP A 764 -15.81 19.02 15.11
N PHE A 765 -16.69 19.65 14.32
CA PHE A 765 -16.55 21.01 13.85
C PHE A 765 -16.51 22.03 15.01
N LYS A 766 -15.31 22.51 15.33
CA LYS A 766 -15.08 23.63 16.25
C LYS A 766 -15.29 24.95 15.52
N ILE A 767 -16.22 25.76 16.00
CA ILE A 767 -16.39 27.13 15.53
C ILE A 767 -15.36 28.02 16.22
N ASP A 768 -14.43 28.59 15.44
CA ASP A 768 -13.64 29.71 15.91
C ASP A 768 -14.56 30.94 16.08
N ASN A 769 -14.61 31.48 17.30
CA ASN A 769 -15.47 32.63 17.61
C ASN A 769 -14.99 33.94 16.94
N ASP A 770 -13.79 33.95 16.36
CA ASP A 770 -13.17 35.08 15.65
C ASP A 770 -13.58 35.18 14.15
N LEU A 771 -14.76 34.64 13.79
CA LEU A 771 -15.35 34.76 12.45
C LEU A 771 -15.64 36.23 12.07
N SER A 772 -14.64 36.85 11.45
CA SER A 772 -14.73 38.19 10.85
C SER A 772 -15.92 38.29 9.88
N PRO A 773 -16.73 39.37 9.93
CA PRO A 773 -17.99 39.49 9.17
C PRO A 773 -17.79 39.84 7.68
N ALA A 774 -16.85 39.18 7.02
CA ALA A 774 -16.49 39.38 5.61
C ALA A 774 -17.41 38.58 4.65
N LEU A 775 -17.08 38.66 3.35
CA LEU A 775 -17.79 37.99 2.25
C LEU A 775 -17.85 36.46 2.41
N GLU A 776 -18.74 35.82 1.63
CA GLU A 776 -18.82 34.36 1.47
C GLU A 776 -17.43 33.73 1.34
N ALA A 777 -17.13 32.76 2.21
CA ALA A 777 -15.85 32.08 2.19
C ALA A 777 -15.78 31.14 0.97
N ALA A 778 -14.68 31.20 0.23
CA ALA A 778 -14.47 30.35 -0.93
C ALA A 778 -14.39 28.86 -0.54
N THR A 779 -14.95 28.00 -1.38
CA THR A 779 -14.80 26.54 -1.30
C THR A 779 -13.33 26.16 -1.49
N THR A 780 -12.74 25.49 -0.51
CA THR A 780 -11.38 24.94 -0.55
C THR A 780 -11.38 23.50 -1.07
N GLU A 781 -10.20 22.96 -1.35
CA GLU A 781 -10.07 21.55 -1.74
C GLU A 781 -10.45 20.57 -0.61
N GLU A 782 -10.30 20.98 0.65
CA GLU A 782 -10.79 20.23 1.81
C GLU A 782 -12.32 20.23 1.89
N ASP A 783 -12.97 21.37 1.60
CA ASP A 783 -14.43 21.42 1.47
C ASP A 783 -14.88 20.51 0.31
N ARG A 784 -14.13 20.50 -0.81
CA ARG A 784 -14.39 19.65 -1.97
C ARG A 784 -14.31 18.17 -1.63
N LYS A 785 -13.26 17.71 -0.95
CA LYS A 785 -13.18 16.32 -0.43
C LYS A 785 -14.41 15.97 0.42
N LYS A 786 -14.89 16.88 1.27
CA LYS A 786 -16.10 16.67 2.11
C LYS A 786 -17.40 16.63 1.29
N ILE A 787 -17.56 17.47 0.27
CA ILE A 787 -18.69 17.41 -0.67
C ILE A 787 -18.72 16.07 -1.43
N GLU A 788 -17.54 15.60 -1.88
CA GLU A 788 -17.42 14.36 -2.64
C GLU A 788 -17.49 13.10 -1.76
N ALA A 789 -17.26 13.20 -0.44
CA ALA A 789 -17.38 12.08 0.49
C ALA A 789 -18.82 11.56 0.63
N VAL A 790 -19.82 12.44 0.61
CA VAL A 790 -21.25 12.06 0.74
C VAL A 790 -21.69 11.03 -0.32
N GLU A 791 -21.01 11.01 -1.47
CA GLU A 791 -21.28 10.06 -2.54
C GLU A 791 -21.07 8.59 -2.15
N TRP A 792 -20.15 8.28 -1.22
CA TRP A 792 -19.94 6.92 -0.69
C TRP A 792 -21.24 6.30 -0.16
N LEU A 793 -22.03 7.09 0.59
CA LEU A 793 -23.31 6.68 1.21
C LEU A 793 -24.51 6.79 0.27
N VAL A 794 -24.32 7.34 -0.94
CA VAL A 794 -25.37 7.47 -1.95
C VAL A 794 -25.39 6.29 -2.92
N PHE A 795 -24.25 5.58 -3.09
CA PHE A 795 -24.14 4.41 -3.96
C PHE A 795 -25.10 3.28 -3.55
N ASP A 796 -25.11 2.86 -2.29
CA ASP A 796 -26.14 1.95 -1.76
C ASP A 796 -27.41 2.75 -1.39
N PRO A 797 -28.58 2.44 -1.96
CA PRO A 797 -29.84 2.97 -1.48
C PRO A 797 -30.11 2.68 0.00
N SER A 798 -29.65 1.55 0.57
CA SER A 798 -30.00 1.13 1.94
C SER A 798 -29.40 2.00 3.04
N GLN A 799 -28.33 2.74 2.73
CA GLN A 799 -27.69 3.70 3.62
C GLN A 799 -28.31 5.11 3.58
N ARG A 800 -29.44 5.31 2.89
CA ARG A 800 -29.91 6.67 2.58
C ARG A 800 -30.26 7.53 3.79
N ALA A 801 -30.61 6.93 4.93
CA ALA A 801 -30.78 7.63 6.19
C ALA A 801 -29.43 8.18 6.71
N GLU A 802 -28.36 7.38 6.68
CA GLU A 802 -27.02 7.79 7.10
C GLU A 802 -26.43 8.84 6.15
N ALA A 803 -26.62 8.69 4.83
CA ALA A 803 -26.25 9.70 3.84
C ALA A 803 -26.86 11.08 4.15
N LEU A 804 -28.10 11.09 4.64
CA LEU A 804 -28.84 12.31 5.00
C LEU A 804 -28.38 12.86 6.36
N LYS A 805 -28.11 12.02 7.37
CA LYS A 805 -27.49 12.42 8.66
C LYS A 805 -26.11 13.07 8.45
N GLN A 806 -25.24 12.41 7.68
CA GLN A 806 -23.88 12.86 7.38
C GLN A 806 -23.87 14.11 6.49
N GLY A 807 -24.71 14.13 5.45
CA GLY A 807 -24.90 15.31 4.59
C GLY A 807 -25.39 16.53 5.38
N ASN A 808 -26.36 16.36 6.28
CA ASN A 808 -26.79 17.41 7.20
C ASN A 808 -25.64 17.93 8.06
N ALA A 809 -24.85 17.04 8.69
CA ALA A 809 -23.72 17.44 9.52
C ALA A 809 -22.68 18.29 8.74
N ILE A 810 -22.39 17.93 7.49
CA ILE A 810 -21.50 18.72 6.62
C ILE A 810 -22.15 20.06 6.23
N MET A 811 -23.45 20.07 5.89
CA MET A 811 -24.19 21.31 5.60
C MET A 811 -24.26 22.24 6.81
N ARG A 812 -24.38 21.74 8.05
CA ARG A 812 -24.29 22.55 9.28
C ARG A 812 -22.97 23.32 9.34
N CYS A 813 -21.85 22.67 9.02
CA CYS A 813 -20.52 23.28 8.99
C CYS A 813 -20.40 24.37 7.92
N PHE A 814 -20.92 24.11 6.71
CA PHE A 814 -20.88 25.07 5.60
C PHE A 814 -21.83 26.27 5.79
N ILE A 815 -23.01 26.08 6.41
CA ILE A 815 -23.90 27.20 6.73
C ILE A 815 -23.28 28.07 7.84
N ALA A 816 -22.72 27.48 8.90
CA ALA A 816 -22.04 28.22 9.97
C ALA A 816 -20.82 29.02 9.48
N THR A 817 -20.11 28.52 8.46
CA THR A 817 -18.98 29.21 7.80
C THR A 817 -19.38 30.09 6.60
N ARG A 818 -20.69 30.27 6.33
CA ARG A 818 -21.23 31.06 5.21
C ARG A 818 -20.77 30.60 3.82
N LYS A 819 -20.46 29.32 3.66
CA LYS A 819 -20.14 28.65 2.39
C LYS A 819 -21.42 28.11 1.74
N HIS A 820 -22.35 29.01 1.39
CA HIS A 820 -23.69 28.62 0.94
C HIS A 820 -23.70 27.83 -0.38
N THR A 821 -22.74 28.09 -1.26
CA THR A 821 -22.47 27.30 -2.48
C THR A 821 -22.06 25.86 -2.15
N ALA A 822 -21.08 25.66 -1.26
CA ALA A 822 -20.65 24.34 -0.79
C ALA A 822 -21.80 23.56 -0.11
N ALA A 823 -22.62 24.24 0.70
CA ALA A 823 -23.83 23.65 1.28
C ALA A 823 -24.83 23.19 0.21
N ARG A 824 -25.01 23.96 -0.87
CA ARG A 824 -25.85 23.55 -2.01
C ARG A 824 -25.26 22.39 -2.81
N GLU A 825 -23.93 22.30 -2.96
CA GLU A 825 -23.31 21.16 -3.63
C GLU A 825 -23.52 19.86 -2.85
N VAL A 826 -23.43 19.88 -1.50
CA VAL A 826 -23.82 18.73 -0.65
C VAL A 826 -25.30 18.39 -0.82
N PHE A 827 -26.19 19.39 -0.76
CA PHE A 827 -27.62 19.19 -0.95
C PHE A 827 -27.93 18.51 -2.29
N ASN A 828 -27.26 18.94 -3.37
CA ASN A 828 -27.42 18.39 -4.72
C ASN A 828 -26.81 16.98 -4.90
N LYS A 829 -25.86 16.55 -4.05
CA LYS A 829 -25.35 15.17 -4.03
C LYS A 829 -26.37 14.18 -3.47
N ILE A 830 -27.29 14.62 -2.60
CA ILE A 830 -28.37 13.79 -2.06
C ILE A 830 -29.50 13.69 -3.11
N PRO A 831 -29.85 12.49 -3.64
CA PRO A 831 -30.83 12.39 -4.71
C PRO A 831 -32.24 12.83 -4.30
N ALA A 832 -32.95 13.51 -5.22
CA ALA A 832 -34.38 13.80 -5.05
C ALA A 832 -35.18 12.49 -4.83
N GLY A 833 -36.14 12.52 -3.90
CA GLY A 833 -36.88 11.33 -3.47
C GLY A 833 -36.18 10.46 -2.40
N SER A 834 -35.02 10.90 -1.86
CA SER A 834 -34.33 10.15 -0.80
C SER A 834 -35.16 9.96 0.48
N ILE A 835 -36.06 10.90 0.80
CA ILE A 835 -37.03 10.76 1.90
C ILE A 835 -37.97 9.56 1.65
N ASP A 836 -38.53 9.44 0.44
CA ASP A 836 -39.40 8.31 0.06
C ASP A 836 -38.67 6.97 0.13
N VAL A 837 -37.37 6.96 -0.16
CA VAL A 837 -36.51 5.76 -0.07
C VAL A 837 -36.35 5.33 1.39
N ILE A 838 -36.05 6.26 2.30
CA ILE A 838 -35.93 6.00 3.74
C ILE A 838 -37.24 5.42 4.29
N TYR A 839 -38.39 6.08 4.01
CA TYR A 839 -39.70 5.61 4.45
C TYR A 839 -40.02 4.20 3.92
N LYS A 840 -39.77 3.92 2.63
CA LYS A 840 -40.01 2.59 2.04
C LYS A 840 -39.11 1.52 2.64
N GLN A 841 -37.84 1.82 2.89
CA GLN A 841 -36.90 0.87 3.48
C GLN A 841 -37.21 0.56 4.94
N TRP A 842 -37.58 1.58 5.72
CA TRP A 842 -38.06 1.40 7.08
C TRP A 842 -39.34 0.56 7.11
N GLN A 843 -40.31 0.86 6.24
CA GLN A 843 -41.54 0.08 6.11
C GLN A 843 -41.28 -1.39 5.74
N MET A 844 -40.26 -1.67 4.93
CA MET A 844 -39.84 -3.04 4.58
C MET A 844 -39.10 -3.76 5.73
N ARG A 845 -38.38 -3.04 6.61
CA ARG A 845 -37.65 -3.62 7.75
C ARG A 845 -38.51 -3.78 9.02
N ALA A 846 -39.38 -2.81 9.30
CA ALA A 846 -40.11 -2.69 10.57
C ALA A 846 -41.65 -2.60 10.42
N GLY A 847 -42.17 -2.64 9.19
CA GLY A 847 -43.61 -2.67 8.93
C GLY A 847 -44.29 -1.33 9.17
N SER A 848 -45.20 -1.26 10.15
CA SER A 848 -46.03 -0.08 10.42
C SER A 848 -45.60 0.74 11.64
N SER A 849 -44.41 0.49 12.20
CA SER A 849 -43.83 1.34 13.24
C SER A 849 -43.38 2.70 12.70
N ALA A 850 -43.49 3.75 13.51
CA ALA A 850 -42.89 5.05 13.20
C ALA A 850 -41.38 4.95 12.95
N LEU A 851 -40.81 5.93 12.24
CA LEU A 851 -39.36 6.03 12.03
C LEU A 851 -38.60 6.20 13.36
N PRO A 852 -37.31 5.80 13.43
CA PRO A 852 -36.43 6.18 14.53
C PRO A 852 -36.40 7.70 14.70
N ALA A 853 -36.30 8.16 15.95
CA ALA A 853 -36.26 9.58 16.29
C ALA A 853 -35.16 10.34 15.53
N GLU A 854 -33.98 9.72 15.39
CA GLU A 854 -32.84 10.29 14.65
C GLU A 854 -33.13 10.48 13.15
N ASP A 855 -33.78 9.51 12.50
CA ASP A 855 -34.04 9.54 11.06
C ASP A 855 -35.11 10.60 10.75
N ASP A 856 -36.13 10.68 11.61
CA ASP A 856 -37.24 11.64 11.55
C ASP A 856 -36.74 13.08 11.80
N ASN A 857 -35.93 13.29 12.85
CA ASN A 857 -35.27 14.56 13.12
C ASN A 857 -34.26 14.95 12.01
N ALA A 858 -33.54 13.99 11.41
CA ALA A 858 -32.63 14.25 10.30
C ALA A 858 -33.40 14.66 9.03
N ILE A 859 -34.52 14.01 8.70
CA ILE A 859 -35.41 14.42 7.61
C ILE A 859 -35.94 15.85 7.85
N ARG A 860 -36.36 16.18 9.08
CA ARG A 860 -36.76 17.54 9.46
C ARG A 860 -35.64 18.56 9.31
N GLU A 861 -34.42 18.22 9.75
CA GLU A 861 -33.23 19.07 9.62
C GLU A 861 -32.87 19.32 8.13
N TYR A 862 -32.96 18.29 7.28
CA TYR A 862 -32.75 18.41 5.83
C TYR A 862 -33.78 19.35 5.18
N LEU A 863 -35.05 19.30 5.61
CA LEU A 863 -36.09 20.21 5.16
C LEU A 863 -35.90 21.65 5.67
N CYS A 864 -35.38 21.82 6.90
CA CYS A 864 -34.98 23.13 7.43
C CYS A 864 -33.84 23.74 6.60
N ILE A 865 -32.80 22.96 6.31
CA ILE A 865 -31.67 23.36 5.47
C ILE A 865 -32.15 23.70 4.04
N LYS A 866 -33.05 22.89 3.46
CA LYS A 866 -33.67 23.19 2.16
C LYS A 866 -34.35 24.57 2.16
N ALA A 867 -35.22 24.84 3.13
CA ALA A 867 -35.95 26.12 3.20
C ALA A 867 -34.99 27.31 3.31
N TYR A 868 -33.93 27.18 4.10
CA TYR A 868 -32.89 28.21 4.25
C TYR A 868 -32.13 28.47 2.95
N LEU A 869 -31.73 27.40 2.24
CA LEU A 869 -31.02 27.48 0.97
C LEU A 869 -31.92 28.05 -0.15
N ASP A 870 -33.19 27.63 -0.26
CA ASP A 870 -34.16 28.17 -1.22
C ASP A 870 -34.44 29.67 -1.01
N ALA A 871 -34.43 30.12 0.24
CA ALA A 871 -34.64 31.52 0.63
C ALA A 871 -33.42 32.39 0.32
N HIS A 872 -32.20 31.87 0.53
CA HIS A 872 -30.96 32.55 0.13
C HIS A 872 -30.86 32.74 -1.39
N ASP A 873 -31.19 31.72 -2.19
CA ASP A 873 -31.24 31.85 -3.65
C ASP A 873 -32.23 32.92 -4.08
N ALA A 874 -33.45 32.90 -3.52
CA ALA A 874 -34.48 33.89 -3.86
C ALA A 874 -34.04 35.31 -3.54
N PHE A 875 -33.41 35.51 -2.37
CA PHE A 875 -32.85 36.82 -2.01
C PHE A 875 -31.73 37.23 -2.99
N ASN A 876 -30.84 36.31 -3.37
CA ASN A 876 -29.75 36.60 -4.31
C ASN A 876 -30.27 36.93 -5.72
N ASP A 877 -31.25 36.18 -6.24
CA ASP A 877 -31.95 36.46 -7.50
C ASP A 877 -32.63 37.84 -7.46
N TRP A 878 -33.39 38.10 -6.39
CA TRP A 878 -34.06 39.39 -6.16
C TRP A 878 -33.06 40.55 -6.08
N PHE A 879 -31.96 40.38 -5.34
CA PHE A 879 -30.93 41.40 -5.13
C PHE A 879 -30.23 41.76 -6.44
N GLN A 880 -29.88 40.75 -7.26
CA GLN A 880 -29.34 40.97 -8.60
C GLN A 880 -30.35 41.65 -9.53
N HIS A 881 -31.61 41.21 -9.52
CA HIS A 881 -32.68 41.83 -10.33
C HIS A 881 -32.95 43.28 -9.91
N PHE A 882 -32.89 43.59 -8.61
CA PHE A 882 -33.09 44.93 -8.06
C PHE A 882 -31.94 45.88 -8.39
N HIS A 883 -30.68 45.48 -8.13
CA HIS A 883 -29.52 46.36 -8.31
C HIS A 883 -28.93 46.38 -9.73
N HIS A 884 -29.12 45.32 -10.53
CA HIS A 884 -28.50 45.19 -11.86
C HIS A 884 -29.52 45.07 -12.99
N GLY A 885 -30.75 44.62 -12.72
CA GLY A 885 -31.84 44.58 -13.70
C GLY A 885 -32.50 45.94 -13.98
N ALA A 886 -32.28 46.95 -13.13
CA ALA A 886 -32.95 48.25 -13.21
C ALA A 886 -32.62 49.01 -14.51
N PRO A 887 -33.63 49.38 -15.34
CA PRO A 887 -33.41 50.12 -16.57
C PRO A 887 -32.72 51.47 -16.34
N LYS A 888 -31.66 51.74 -17.11
CA LYS A 888 -30.89 52.98 -16.99
C LYS A 888 -31.68 54.17 -17.51
N LYS A 889 -31.99 55.12 -16.62
CA LYS A 889 -32.60 56.40 -16.96
C LYS A 889 -31.74 57.14 -17.99
N LEU A 890 -32.37 57.55 -19.10
CA LEU A 890 -31.69 58.25 -20.20
C LEU A 890 -31.04 59.55 -19.71
N SER A 891 -29.83 59.85 -20.19
CA SER A 891 -29.16 61.12 -19.94
C SER A 891 -29.94 62.28 -20.58
N SER A 892 -30.10 63.38 -19.84
CA SER A 892 -30.77 64.60 -20.32
C SER A 892 -29.83 65.43 -21.20
N GLU A 893 -29.32 64.83 -22.27
CA GLU A 893 -28.48 65.52 -23.26
C GLU A 893 -29.34 66.37 -24.20
N THR A 894 -28.98 67.64 -24.34
CA THR A 894 -29.73 68.64 -25.12
C THR A 894 -29.45 68.49 -26.62
N TYR A 895 -30.07 67.48 -27.25
CA TYR A 895 -29.94 67.22 -28.68
C TYR A 895 -30.67 68.25 -29.54
N SER A 896 -30.07 68.62 -30.68
CA SER A 896 -30.52 69.74 -31.52
C SER A 896 -31.32 69.34 -32.76
N ASN A 897 -31.26 68.07 -33.19
CA ASN A 897 -31.91 67.65 -34.45
C ASN A 897 -33.27 66.98 -34.20
N PHE A 898 -34.24 67.25 -35.10
CA PHE A 898 -35.58 66.63 -35.04
C PHE A 898 -35.53 65.08 -35.05
N SER A 899 -34.60 64.49 -35.81
CA SER A 899 -34.36 63.03 -35.86
C SER A 899 -33.87 62.47 -34.52
N GLU A 900 -33.05 63.22 -33.78
CA GLU A 900 -32.60 62.86 -32.43
C GLU A 900 -33.75 62.98 -31.42
N LYS A 901 -34.60 64.01 -31.55
CA LYS A 901 -35.78 64.16 -30.69
C LYS A 901 -36.76 62.99 -30.84
N VAL A 902 -37.09 62.58 -32.08
CA VAL A 902 -37.97 61.42 -32.31
C VAL A 902 -37.33 60.12 -31.82
N ALA A 903 -36.01 59.96 -31.98
CA ALA A 903 -35.28 58.82 -31.41
C ALA A 903 -35.27 58.84 -29.86
N LEU A 904 -35.24 60.01 -29.22
CA LEU A 904 -35.36 60.16 -27.77
C LEU A 904 -36.78 59.85 -27.30
N GLU A 905 -37.82 60.33 -27.98
CA GLU A 905 -39.22 59.98 -27.68
C GLU A 905 -39.48 58.47 -27.81
N GLN A 906 -38.87 57.80 -28.81
CA GLN A 906 -38.92 56.34 -28.95
C GLN A 906 -38.14 55.62 -27.84
N ARG A 907 -36.92 56.05 -27.52
CA ARG A 907 -36.12 55.49 -26.40
C ARG A 907 -36.80 55.70 -25.05
N GLN A 908 -37.49 56.81 -24.85
CA GLN A 908 -38.21 57.09 -23.62
C GLN A 908 -39.42 56.16 -23.46
N LYS A 909 -40.21 55.94 -24.53
CA LYS A 909 -41.29 54.94 -24.51
C LYS A 909 -40.77 53.52 -24.29
N GLN A 910 -39.64 53.17 -24.89
CA GLN A 910 -38.98 51.89 -24.64
C GLN A 910 -38.55 51.76 -23.17
N TYR A 911 -37.91 52.78 -22.61
CA TYR A 911 -37.56 52.85 -21.19
C TYR A 911 -38.78 52.76 -20.26
N GLU A 912 -39.90 53.39 -20.62
CA GLU A 912 -41.16 53.32 -19.86
C GLU A 912 -41.71 51.88 -19.83
N VAL A 913 -41.72 51.18 -20.97
CA VAL A 913 -42.13 49.76 -21.09
C VAL A 913 -41.15 48.81 -20.38
N ASP A 914 -39.84 49.02 -20.51
CA ASP A 914 -38.83 48.18 -19.86
C ASP A 914 -38.83 48.39 -18.33
N ARG A 915 -39.14 49.60 -17.85
CA ARG A 915 -39.34 49.89 -16.43
C ARG A 915 -40.59 49.23 -15.88
N GLU A 916 -41.71 49.24 -16.61
CA GLU A 916 -42.93 48.52 -16.24
C GLU A 916 -42.69 47.01 -16.17
N ARG A 917 -42.01 46.44 -17.17
CA ARG A 917 -41.60 45.02 -17.18
C ARG A 917 -40.71 44.67 -15.99
N TRP A 918 -39.67 45.47 -15.74
CA TRP A 918 -38.78 45.29 -14.59
C TRP A 918 -39.53 45.41 -13.25
N GLN A 919 -40.46 46.36 -13.12
CA GLN A 919 -41.23 46.56 -11.90
C GLN A 919 -42.17 45.36 -11.63
N ASN A 920 -42.82 44.82 -12.66
CA ASN A 920 -43.67 43.64 -12.54
C ASN A 920 -42.85 42.38 -12.16
N SER A 921 -41.71 42.15 -12.82
CA SER A 921 -40.80 41.06 -12.45
C SER A 921 -40.25 41.23 -11.03
N LEU A 922 -39.89 42.46 -10.63
CA LEU A 922 -39.43 42.77 -9.27
C LEU A 922 -40.52 42.46 -8.23
N GLU A 923 -41.79 42.76 -8.49
CA GLU A 923 -42.88 42.41 -7.57
C GLU A 923 -43.02 40.88 -7.41
N ILE A 924 -42.92 40.12 -8.50
CA ILE A 924 -42.95 38.65 -8.48
C ILE A 924 -41.76 38.08 -7.69
N HIS A 925 -40.53 38.52 -7.99
CA HIS A 925 -39.34 38.11 -7.25
C HIS A 925 -39.42 38.50 -5.77
N SER A 926 -39.95 39.70 -5.45
CA SER A 926 -40.11 40.16 -4.07
C SER A 926 -41.09 39.28 -3.30
N LYS A 927 -42.25 38.93 -3.88
CA LYS A 927 -43.24 38.03 -3.26
C LYS A 927 -42.65 36.63 -3.01
N ALA A 928 -42.03 36.03 -4.01
CA ALA A 928 -41.41 34.70 -3.88
C ALA A 928 -40.25 34.67 -2.86
N THR A 929 -39.50 35.77 -2.75
CA THR A 929 -38.43 35.93 -1.75
C THR A 929 -39.00 36.08 -0.35
N VAL A 930 -40.00 36.95 -0.16
CA VAL A 930 -40.72 37.15 1.10
C VAL A 930 -41.33 35.84 1.60
N GLU A 931 -42.00 35.08 0.73
CA GLU A 931 -42.59 33.78 1.05
C GLU A 931 -41.54 32.79 1.56
N ARG A 932 -40.42 32.61 0.84
CA ARG A 932 -39.36 31.67 1.25
C ARG A 932 -38.64 32.10 2.52
N LEU A 933 -38.42 33.41 2.73
CA LEU A 933 -37.88 33.94 3.98
C LEU A 933 -38.83 33.69 5.17
N TYR A 934 -40.15 33.84 4.97
CA TYR A 934 -41.15 33.48 5.98
C TYR A 934 -41.20 31.98 6.25
N ASN A 935 -41.04 31.11 5.23
CA ASN A 935 -40.98 29.65 5.42
C ASN A 935 -39.82 29.22 6.35
N VAL A 936 -38.77 30.03 6.51
CA VAL A 936 -37.69 29.82 7.49
C VAL A 936 -38.07 30.36 8.88
N LEU A 937 -38.58 31.60 8.97
CA LEU A 937 -38.94 32.22 10.26
C LEU A 937 -40.14 31.54 10.94
N LEU A 938 -41.10 31.05 10.16
CA LEU A 938 -42.37 30.47 10.57
C LEU A 938 -42.41 28.95 10.28
N PHE A 939 -41.26 28.28 10.28
CA PHE A 939 -41.15 26.87 9.92
C PHE A 939 -42.07 26.00 10.82
N PRO A 940 -42.91 25.10 10.27
CA PRO A 940 -43.95 24.41 11.03
C PRO A 940 -43.47 23.63 12.25
N ASP A 941 -44.36 23.49 13.23
CA ASP A 941 -44.29 22.53 14.33
C ASP A 941 -42.97 22.57 15.13
N GLY A 942 -42.75 23.69 15.86
CA GLY A 942 -41.60 23.90 16.73
C GLY A 942 -40.48 24.79 16.16
N GLY A 943 -40.62 25.28 14.92
CA GLY A 943 -39.67 26.21 14.32
C GLY A 943 -38.42 25.57 13.71
N TRP A 944 -37.61 26.41 13.07
CA TRP A 944 -36.49 26.00 12.23
C TRP A 944 -35.30 25.45 13.04
N MET A 945 -34.68 24.38 12.54
CA MET A 945 -33.55 23.67 13.17
C MET A 945 -33.82 23.29 14.64
N PHE A 946 -34.99 22.70 14.89
CA PHE A 946 -35.42 22.20 16.20
C PHE A 946 -35.97 20.77 16.07
N ASP A 947 -35.53 19.88 16.95
CA ASP A 947 -35.93 18.48 16.98
C ASP A 947 -37.32 18.30 17.61
N GLN A 948 -38.13 17.40 17.06
CA GLN A 948 -39.45 17.05 17.63
C GLN A 948 -39.40 15.77 18.45
N ARG A 949 -38.56 14.82 18.02
CA ARG A 949 -38.49 13.47 18.57
C ARG A 949 -37.36 13.39 19.60
N MET A 950 -37.72 13.50 20.87
CA MET A 950 -36.77 13.43 22.00
C MET A 950 -36.61 11.99 22.56
N ASP A 951 -37.11 11.00 21.83
CA ASP A 951 -37.08 9.56 22.16
C ASP A 951 -35.85 8.80 21.60
N GLY A 952 -34.90 9.51 20.97
CA GLY A 952 -33.63 8.95 20.45
C GLY A 952 -32.41 9.25 21.33
N GLU A 953 -31.22 8.93 20.82
CA GLU A 953 -29.96 9.24 21.52
C GLU A 953 -29.66 10.75 21.52
N SER A 954 -29.17 11.24 22.67
CA SER A 954 -28.99 12.68 22.94
C SER A 954 -27.61 13.19 22.53
N ASP A 955 -27.41 13.46 21.24
CA ASP A 955 -26.20 14.16 20.77
C ASP A 955 -26.21 15.65 21.20
N ALA A 956 -25.46 15.93 22.26
CA ALA A 956 -25.26 17.28 22.78
C ALA A 956 -24.45 18.20 21.83
N THR A 957 -23.61 17.64 20.96
CA THR A 957 -22.80 18.42 20.00
C THR A 957 -23.66 18.91 18.83
N ARG A 958 -24.48 18.03 18.24
CA ARG A 958 -25.51 18.42 17.26
C ARG A 958 -26.50 19.41 17.87
N SER A 959 -26.97 19.19 19.09
CA SER A 959 -27.87 20.12 19.79
C SER A 959 -27.29 21.54 19.89
N GLN A 960 -26.00 21.67 20.23
CA GLN A 960 -25.30 22.96 20.25
C GLN A 960 -25.12 23.57 18.85
N GLN A 961 -24.84 22.74 17.84
CA GLN A 961 -24.73 23.19 16.44
C GLN A 961 -26.06 23.70 15.88
N LEU A 962 -27.19 23.05 16.19
CA LEU A 962 -28.53 23.51 15.79
C LEU A 962 -28.87 24.87 16.40
N GLU A 963 -28.65 25.06 17.70
CA GLU A 963 -28.93 26.33 18.38
C GLU A 963 -27.97 27.45 17.92
N LEU A 964 -26.69 27.15 17.68
CA LEU A 964 -25.77 28.13 17.07
C LEU A 964 -26.23 28.53 15.66
N LEU A 965 -26.70 27.58 14.84
CA LEU A 965 -27.24 27.89 13.52
C LEU A 965 -28.50 28.76 13.62
N ARG A 966 -29.40 28.51 14.57
CA ARG A 966 -30.56 29.39 14.85
C ARG A 966 -30.09 30.82 15.15
N GLN A 967 -29.10 30.99 16.04
CA GLN A 967 -28.53 32.29 16.41
C GLN A 967 -27.82 33.01 15.26
N LEU A 968 -27.19 32.28 14.32
CA LEU A 968 -26.53 32.90 13.16
C LEU A 968 -27.50 33.21 12.00
N CYS A 969 -28.53 32.38 11.82
CA CYS A 969 -29.36 32.37 10.61
C CYS A 969 -30.67 33.14 10.77
N LEU A 970 -31.38 32.98 11.90
CA LEU A 970 -32.71 33.60 12.06
C LEU A 970 -32.65 35.15 12.15
N PRO A 971 -31.66 35.77 12.83
CA PRO A 971 -31.45 37.21 12.75
C PRO A 971 -31.11 37.67 11.33
N LEU A 972 -30.25 36.94 10.61
CA LEU A 972 -29.88 37.25 9.23
C LEU A 972 -31.10 37.24 8.31
N ILE A 973 -31.89 36.16 8.31
CA ILE A 973 -33.12 36.04 7.51
C ILE A 973 -34.09 37.19 7.81
N CYS A 974 -34.22 37.60 9.08
CA CYS A 974 -35.04 38.76 9.44
C CYS A 974 -34.50 40.08 8.89
N PHE A 975 -33.17 40.29 8.88
CA PHE A 975 -32.56 41.47 8.27
C PHE A 975 -32.71 41.48 6.73
N LEU A 976 -32.61 40.31 6.07
CA LEU A 976 -32.87 40.18 4.63
C LEU A 976 -34.34 40.50 4.31
N LEU A 977 -35.28 39.96 5.10
CA LEU A 977 -36.72 40.19 4.93
C LEU A 977 -37.12 41.66 5.16
N HIS A 978 -36.55 42.29 6.19
CA HIS A 978 -36.67 43.75 6.39
C HIS A 978 -36.14 44.53 5.18
N THR A 979 -34.98 44.14 4.65
CA THR A 979 -34.38 44.79 3.47
C THR A 979 -35.29 44.68 2.25
N VAL A 980 -35.85 43.51 1.94
CA VAL A 980 -36.79 43.32 0.81
C VAL A 980 -38.04 44.19 0.98
N HIS A 981 -38.69 44.14 2.14
CA HIS A 981 -39.90 44.94 2.37
C HIS A 981 -39.61 46.45 2.36
N HIS A 982 -38.50 46.91 2.95
CA HIS A 982 -38.16 48.33 2.99
C HIS A 982 -37.78 48.85 1.59
N SER A 983 -36.95 48.14 0.84
CA SER A 983 -36.56 48.51 -0.53
C SER A 983 -37.71 48.45 -1.55
N THR A 984 -38.79 47.73 -1.25
CA THR A 984 -40.01 47.66 -2.08
C THR A 984 -41.13 48.60 -1.61
N GLY A 985 -40.89 49.41 -0.56
CA GLY A 985 -41.89 50.34 -0.02
C GLY A 985 -42.99 49.68 0.82
N GLN A 986 -42.86 48.40 1.15
CA GLN A 986 -43.80 47.61 1.96
C GLN A 986 -43.58 47.88 3.46
N TYR A 987 -43.56 49.15 3.85
CA TYR A 987 -43.12 49.58 5.17
C TYR A 987 -44.01 49.06 6.32
N LYS A 988 -45.30 48.82 6.07
CA LYS A 988 -46.20 48.24 7.08
C LYS A 988 -45.79 46.81 7.42
N GLN A 989 -45.41 46.02 6.41
CA GLN A 989 -44.92 44.66 6.56
C GLN A 989 -43.60 44.63 7.34
N CYS A 990 -42.70 45.59 7.11
CA CYS A 990 -41.49 45.73 7.94
C CYS A 990 -41.79 45.87 9.43
N LEU A 991 -42.82 46.64 9.79
CA LEU A 991 -43.18 46.89 11.19
C LEU A 991 -43.86 45.67 11.82
N GLN A 992 -44.64 44.90 11.05
CA GLN A 992 -45.23 43.61 11.49
C GLN A 992 -44.18 42.53 11.80
N LEU A 993 -42.94 42.67 11.35
CA LEU A 993 -41.83 41.81 11.79
C LEU A 993 -41.58 41.91 13.30
N ALA A 994 -41.92 43.03 13.95
CA ALA A 994 -41.82 43.17 15.40
C ALA A 994 -42.77 42.21 16.13
N ASP A 995 -44.02 42.13 15.66
CA ASP A 995 -45.05 41.23 16.22
C ASP A 995 -44.65 39.76 16.05
N ILE A 996 -44.02 39.43 14.92
CA ILE A 996 -43.54 38.08 14.61
C ILE A 996 -42.35 37.68 15.50
N ILE A 997 -41.36 38.57 15.69
CA ILE A 997 -40.20 38.29 16.55
C ILE A 997 -40.62 38.18 18.03
N ALA A 998 -41.55 39.03 18.47
CA ALA A 998 -42.08 39.03 19.83
C ALA A 998 -43.14 37.94 20.09
N SER A 999 -43.48 37.11 19.09
CA SER A 999 -44.51 36.08 19.22
C SER A 999 -44.04 34.91 20.08
N GLU A 1000 -44.75 34.67 21.19
CA GLU A 1000 -44.57 33.50 22.06
C GLU A 1000 -44.89 32.15 21.36
N GLN A 1001 -45.41 32.17 20.13
CA GLN A 1001 -45.61 30.95 19.32
C GLN A 1001 -44.28 30.38 18.78
N TYR A 1002 -43.31 31.25 18.47
CA TYR A 1002 -42.02 30.88 17.86
C TYR A 1002 -40.81 31.31 18.71
N GLU A 1003 -41.04 32.17 19.72
CA GLU A 1003 -40.07 32.65 20.69
C GLU A 1003 -38.78 33.25 20.09
N LEU A 1004 -38.86 33.75 18.85
CA LEU A 1004 -37.70 34.20 18.06
C LEU A 1004 -36.84 35.25 18.80
N TYR A 1005 -37.46 36.10 19.62
CA TYR A 1005 -36.77 37.08 20.47
C TYR A 1005 -35.71 36.47 21.41
N LYS A 1006 -35.78 35.17 21.73
CA LYS A 1006 -34.79 34.46 22.57
C LYS A 1006 -33.51 34.11 21.80
N VAL A 1007 -33.59 34.01 20.47
CA VAL A 1007 -32.48 33.60 19.59
C VAL A 1007 -31.57 34.78 19.21
N PHE A 1008 -32.12 36.01 19.15
CA PHE A 1008 -31.36 37.20 18.76
C PHE A 1008 -30.46 37.69 19.90
N ARG A 1009 -29.25 38.15 19.55
CA ARG A 1009 -28.35 38.83 20.49
C ARG A 1009 -28.85 40.24 20.79
N LYS A 1010 -28.41 40.83 21.91
CA LYS A 1010 -28.90 42.14 22.38
C LYS A 1010 -28.55 43.29 21.43
N ASP A 1011 -27.39 43.21 20.79
CA ASP A 1011 -26.92 44.11 19.73
C ASP A 1011 -27.70 43.93 18.42
N GLU A 1012 -28.07 42.69 18.07
CA GLU A 1012 -28.92 42.40 16.91
C GLU A 1012 -30.35 42.94 17.10
N LEU A 1013 -30.94 42.80 18.29
CA LEU A 1013 -32.22 43.43 18.64
C LEU A 1013 -32.14 44.96 18.60
N GLN A 1014 -31.05 45.57 19.09
CA GLN A 1014 -30.84 47.02 18.99
C GLN A 1014 -30.71 47.48 17.53
N ARG A 1015 -30.01 46.71 16.69
CA ARG A 1015 -29.92 46.96 15.24
C ARG A 1015 -31.29 46.84 14.57
N PHE A 1016 -32.06 45.80 14.88
CA PHE A 1016 -33.41 45.60 14.35
C PHE A 1016 -34.35 46.76 14.72
N LEU A 1017 -34.38 47.16 16.00
CA LEU A 1017 -35.17 48.32 16.44
C LEU A 1017 -34.74 49.64 15.76
N THR A 1018 -33.45 49.77 15.38
CA THR A 1018 -32.97 50.91 14.59
C THR A 1018 -33.50 50.88 13.15
N LEU A 1019 -33.48 49.72 12.50
CA LEU A 1019 -34.06 49.51 11.16
C LEU A 1019 -35.58 49.73 11.12
N LEU A 1020 -36.30 49.33 12.18
CA LEU A 1020 -37.72 49.66 12.34
C LEU A 1020 -37.95 51.16 12.50
N ARG A 1021 -37.13 51.86 13.30
CA ARG A 1021 -37.20 53.32 13.43
C ARG A 1021 -36.97 54.04 12.10
N GLU A 1022 -35.98 53.61 11.32
CA GLU A 1022 -35.72 54.13 9.96
C GLU A 1022 -36.93 53.89 9.04
N THR A 1023 -37.62 52.76 9.22
CA THR A 1023 -38.85 52.46 8.48
C THR A 1023 -40.02 53.36 8.91
N SER A 1024 -40.25 53.56 10.21
CA SER A 1024 -41.28 54.52 10.69
C SER A 1024 -41.02 55.96 10.22
N LEU A 1025 -39.76 56.36 10.03
CA LEU A 1025 -39.42 57.65 9.42
C LEU A 1025 -39.83 57.70 7.94
N ALA A 1026 -39.53 56.66 7.16
CA ALA A 1026 -39.98 56.56 5.77
C ALA A 1026 -41.52 56.51 5.64
N VAL A 1027 -42.25 55.93 6.61
CA VAL A 1027 -43.72 55.96 6.66
C VAL A 1027 -44.25 57.38 6.90
N LEU A 1028 -43.63 58.13 7.82
CA LEU A 1028 -43.99 59.52 8.12
C LEU A 1028 -43.78 60.45 6.90
N GLU A 1029 -42.71 60.23 6.12
CA GLU A 1029 -42.51 60.95 4.85
C GLU A 1029 -43.63 60.67 3.82
N ASN A 1030 -44.26 59.49 3.89
CA ASN A 1030 -45.42 59.10 3.08
C ASN A 1030 -46.77 59.53 3.71
N SER A 1031 -46.77 60.46 4.65
CA SER A 1031 -47.97 61.06 5.28
C SER A 1031 -48.89 60.07 6.03
N MET A 1032 -48.34 58.97 6.53
CA MET A 1032 -49.01 58.03 7.43
C MET A 1032 -48.43 58.10 8.85
N ASP A 1033 -49.09 57.47 9.81
CA ASP A 1033 -48.63 57.42 11.20
C ASP A 1033 -47.35 56.56 11.34
N PRO A 1034 -46.63 56.59 12.48
CA PRO A 1034 -45.40 55.82 12.67
C PRO A 1034 -45.55 54.29 12.54
N LEU A 1035 -46.77 53.76 12.44
CA LEU A 1035 -47.12 52.33 12.37
C LEU A 1035 -47.73 51.92 11.01
N GLY A 1036 -47.86 52.85 10.05
CA GLY A 1036 -48.41 52.56 8.72
C GLY A 1036 -49.94 52.56 8.65
N TYR A 1037 -50.61 53.29 9.54
CA TYR A 1037 -52.03 53.63 9.44
C TYR A 1037 -52.23 55.03 8.87
N GLN A 1038 -53.37 55.27 8.22
CA GLN A 1038 -53.72 56.60 7.75
C GLN A 1038 -53.96 57.53 8.95
N MET A 1039 -53.32 58.70 8.94
CA MET A 1039 -53.57 59.76 9.90
C MET A 1039 -55.02 60.27 9.74
N PRO A 1040 -55.79 60.45 10.83
CA PRO A 1040 -57.19 60.87 10.79
C PRO A 1040 -57.39 62.38 10.53
#